data_AF-A0A3L7RIA9-F1
#
_entry.id   AF-A0A3L7RIA9-F1
#
_cell.length_a   1.000
_cell.length_b   1.000
_cell.length_c   1.000
_cell.angle_alpha   90.00
_cell.angle_beta   90.00
_cell.angle_gamma   90.00
#
_symmetry.space_group_name_H-M   'P 1'
#
loop_
_entity.id
_entity.type
_entity.pdbx_description
1 polymer ?
#
loop_
_entity_poly.entity_id
_entity_poly.type
_entity_poly.pdbx_seq_one_letter_code
_entity_poly.pdbx_strand_id
1 'polypeptide(L)'
;MSSGSTEENVEQTKRQIRTLVNEVAELSKSEVLAAEFYPAVLQKVVNALAARGGAVWLLDGESGLRLAHHIDISPNLIDASNQEAISHGRLLGRLIQRGTPELIPPYSGSEQTGEANPTPFLLVTSPLISPKGPVGLLEVFQRAQTPPEAQAGYLKFVKHITDLVGDWLKGHTLQQASTRQELWQQSDQFARLVHENLDLKDTAFTIANEGRRLIDCDRVSVAILKGGKAKVISISGQDSIENRSNNVQALSNLATRVINSGEPLWYDGSTEDLPAQLEEAIEDYVDLSHGRTVAVLPIRQPERKLEGDVLAERNETNEARIRRDIIGALIVEQIETQLSRDTLQGRVDLVYEHACRALSNSINHSNILFMPLWRFLDRCLWMFRGSALPKTASILGLIGAGILSMFLIPMDFDLQGNGKLKPTIERQVFAHVDGEVQQVLIKHGDEVKKDQTLVSLKNNELNQQIQTTQGQFYQSSQQAYEKERQLNNLTSLSEADRIHAQQDLNQAKQEALNRQAELQLLVERQTKLERKSPIDGLVTTWDVEKILNARPVVTGQVLMTIADPNGPWEVEVLMPEKRMRYLDGAFKNEKVSKTDANSQRYLDVEIILMTKSDTKYYGKLYQPAVGERAELDPEDGAVVRLRCIPNDEALLEITRRPGARVMADVKCGKRSVAFVCFYEVIEWIRANVFF
;
A
#
# COMPACT_ATOMS: atom_id res chain seq x y z
N MET A 1 90.74 -44.85 33.75
CA MET A 1 89.28 -44.87 33.49
C MET A 1 88.65 -43.69 34.21
N SER A 2 88.49 -42.54 33.55
CA SER A 2 87.74 -41.38 34.12
C SER A 2 87.31 -40.34 33.07
N SER A 3 87.58 -40.52 31.78
CA SER A 3 87.14 -39.59 30.72
C SER A 3 85.70 -39.83 30.26
N GLY A 4 85.13 -41.02 30.48
CA GLY A 4 83.78 -41.37 30.03
C GLY A 4 82.65 -40.63 30.75
N SER A 5 82.79 -40.33 32.05
CA SER A 5 81.73 -39.66 32.83
C SER A 5 81.55 -38.18 32.47
N THR A 6 82.60 -37.51 32.01
CA THR A 6 82.55 -36.08 31.65
C THR A 6 81.97 -35.87 30.25
N GLU A 7 82.28 -36.76 29.30
CA GLU A 7 81.66 -36.76 27.96
C GLU A 7 80.17 -37.09 28.02
N GLU A 8 79.78 -38.09 28.83
CA GLU A 8 78.39 -38.48 28.99
C GLU A 8 77.53 -37.37 29.63
N ASN A 9 78.06 -36.66 30.62
CA ASN A 9 77.41 -35.49 31.22
C ASN A 9 77.28 -34.32 30.22
N VAL A 10 78.32 -34.05 29.42
CA VAL A 10 78.27 -33.01 28.38
C VAL A 10 77.26 -33.36 27.28
N GLU A 11 77.15 -34.63 26.89
CA GLU A 11 76.11 -35.07 25.96
C GLU A 11 74.70 -34.97 26.54
N GLN A 12 74.50 -35.31 27.81
CA GLN A 12 73.22 -35.17 28.51
C GLN A 12 72.80 -33.69 28.59
N THR A 13 73.71 -32.78 28.95
CA THR A 13 73.42 -31.34 28.96
C THR A 13 73.10 -30.82 27.56
N LYS A 14 73.81 -31.27 26.51
CA LYS A 14 73.50 -30.91 25.12
C LYS A 14 72.11 -31.41 24.69
N ARG A 15 71.69 -32.60 25.14
CA ARG A 15 70.33 -33.12 24.88
C ARG A 15 69.27 -32.30 25.61
N GLN A 16 69.46 -31.96 26.88
CA GLN A 16 68.55 -31.10 27.65
C GLN A 16 68.38 -29.72 27.01
N ILE A 17 69.48 -29.09 26.59
CA ILE A 17 69.45 -27.81 25.87
C ILE A 17 68.64 -27.92 24.57
N ARG A 18 68.83 -28.99 23.78
CA ARG A 18 68.04 -29.21 22.55
C ARG A 18 66.55 -29.39 22.85
N THR A 19 66.19 -30.13 23.90
CA THR A 19 64.79 -30.29 24.31
C THR A 19 64.17 -28.94 24.67
N LEU A 20 64.85 -28.12 25.47
CA LEU A 20 64.35 -26.79 25.85
C LEU A 20 64.24 -25.84 24.65
N VAL A 21 65.19 -25.89 23.71
CA VAL A 21 65.09 -25.12 22.45
C VAL A 21 63.86 -25.56 21.65
N ASN A 22 63.61 -26.87 21.54
CA ASN A 22 62.43 -27.38 20.84
C ASN A 22 61.14 -26.95 21.52
N GLU A 23 61.06 -26.98 22.85
CA GLU A 23 59.90 -26.48 23.59
C GLU A 23 59.67 -24.98 23.36
N VAL A 24 60.75 -24.18 23.33
CA VAL A 24 60.64 -22.74 22.98
C VAL A 24 60.22 -22.56 21.52
N ALA A 25 60.67 -23.42 20.61
CA ALA A 25 60.28 -23.38 19.20
C ALA A 25 58.82 -23.84 18.97
N GLU A 26 58.28 -24.70 19.83
CA GLU A 26 56.86 -25.04 19.85
C GLU A 26 56.03 -23.89 20.42
N LEU A 27 56.48 -23.30 21.54
CA LEU A 27 55.85 -22.10 22.11
C LEU A 27 55.85 -20.93 21.14
N SER A 28 56.93 -20.72 20.37
CA SER A 28 57.00 -19.61 19.40
C SER A 28 56.03 -19.76 18.23
N LYS A 29 55.51 -20.96 17.98
CA LYS A 29 54.48 -21.24 16.98
C LYS A 29 53.06 -21.25 17.56
N SER A 30 52.92 -21.16 18.88
CA SER A 30 51.63 -21.17 19.57
C SER A 30 51.02 -19.76 19.68
N GLU A 31 49.70 -19.68 19.82
CA GLU A 31 48.95 -18.42 19.93
C GLU A 31 48.88 -17.90 21.39
N VAL A 32 49.94 -18.08 22.15
CA VAL A 32 50.01 -17.64 23.55
C VAL A 32 50.18 -16.11 23.63
N LEU A 33 49.54 -15.47 24.60
CA LEU A 33 49.64 -14.02 24.80
C LEU A 33 51.04 -13.61 25.30
N ALA A 34 51.46 -12.39 24.98
CA ALA A 34 52.76 -11.84 25.40
C ALA A 34 53.02 -11.96 26.92
N ALA A 35 51.97 -11.76 27.73
CA ALA A 35 52.02 -11.82 29.19
C ALA A 35 52.38 -13.22 29.73
N GLU A 36 52.08 -14.28 28.99
CA GLU A 36 52.40 -15.66 29.35
C GLU A 36 53.65 -16.16 28.62
N PHE A 37 53.86 -15.68 27.39
CA PHE A 37 54.98 -16.07 26.54
C PHE A 37 56.34 -15.62 27.11
N TYR A 38 56.50 -14.34 27.46
CA TYR A 38 57.79 -13.84 27.97
C TYR A 38 58.23 -14.54 29.27
N PRO A 39 57.36 -14.76 30.28
CA PRO A 39 57.70 -15.57 31.44
C PRO A 39 58.11 -17.00 31.10
N ALA A 40 57.35 -17.70 30.24
CA ALA A 40 57.64 -19.08 29.87
C ALA A 40 59.00 -19.22 29.18
N VAL A 41 59.32 -18.31 28.25
CA VAL A 41 60.62 -18.30 27.56
C VAL A 41 61.75 -17.95 28.53
N LEU A 42 61.60 -16.88 29.32
CA LEU A 42 62.64 -16.44 30.23
C LEU A 42 62.99 -17.51 31.28
N GLN A 43 61.98 -18.18 31.84
CA GLN A 43 62.19 -19.27 32.79
C GLN A 43 62.98 -20.43 32.17
N LYS A 44 62.65 -20.82 30.93
CA LYS A 44 63.39 -21.87 30.20
C LYS A 44 64.83 -21.46 29.90
N VAL A 45 65.07 -20.19 29.55
CA VAL A 45 66.42 -19.65 29.30
C VAL A 45 67.28 -19.66 30.56
N VAL A 46 66.74 -19.15 31.67
CA VAL A 46 67.46 -19.10 32.96
C VAL A 46 67.80 -20.51 33.45
N ASN A 47 66.86 -21.45 33.33
CA ASN A 47 67.06 -22.85 33.71
C ASN A 47 68.10 -23.55 32.80
N ALA A 48 68.02 -23.36 31.48
CA ALA A 48 68.93 -23.99 30.50
C ALA A 48 70.39 -23.57 30.71
N LEU A 49 70.60 -22.30 31.05
CA LEU A 49 71.93 -21.73 31.25
C LEU A 49 72.42 -21.85 32.70
N ALA A 50 71.61 -22.38 33.62
CA ALA A 50 71.84 -22.32 35.06
C ALA A 50 72.25 -20.91 35.52
N ALA A 51 71.61 -19.89 34.92
CA ALA A 51 71.91 -18.48 35.17
C ALA A 51 71.37 -18.04 36.53
N ARG A 52 71.86 -16.90 37.05
CA ARG A 52 71.37 -16.34 38.31
C ARG A 52 70.00 -15.70 38.15
N GLY A 53 69.72 -15.14 36.98
CA GLY A 53 68.49 -14.44 36.66
C GLY A 53 68.48 -13.99 35.21
N GLY A 54 67.42 -13.30 34.82
CA GLY A 54 67.28 -12.73 33.48
C GLY A 54 66.18 -11.69 33.38
N ALA A 55 66.20 -10.94 32.29
CA ALA A 55 65.29 -9.84 32.00
C ALA A 55 64.85 -9.86 30.54
N VAL A 56 63.59 -9.53 30.29
CA VAL A 56 63.11 -9.14 28.97
C VAL A 56 62.77 -7.66 28.99
N TRP A 57 63.53 -6.86 28.25
CA TRP A 57 63.32 -5.44 28.08
C TRP A 57 62.64 -5.18 26.74
N LEU A 58 61.62 -4.33 26.70
CA LEU A 58 60.94 -3.89 25.48
C LEU A 58 61.08 -2.38 25.31
N LEU A 59 61.15 -1.92 24.07
CA LEU A 59 61.06 -0.51 23.71
C LEU A 59 59.60 -0.09 23.72
N ASP A 60 59.29 0.99 24.43
CA ASP A 60 57.95 1.57 24.48
C ASP A 60 57.99 2.94 23.81
N GLY A 61 57.68 2.99 22.49
CA GLY A 61 57.59 4.18 21.63
C GLY A 61 58.28 5.48 22.09
N GLU A 62 57.61 6.24 22.94
CA GLU A 62 58.05 7.56 23.46
C GLU A 62 58.69 7.50 24.87
N SER A 63 58.51 6.39 25.59
CA SER A 63 58.86 6.20 27.00
C SER A 63 59.91 5.10 27.19
N GLY A 64 61.12 5.32 26.67
CA GLY A 64 62.32 4.56 27.05
C GLY A 64 62.19 3.03 27.02
N LEU A 65 62.94 2.36 27.90
CA LEU A 65 62.92 0.90 28.05
C LEU A 65 61.94 0.49 29.15
N ARG A 66 61.02 -0.42 28.81
CA ARG A 66 60.07 -1.03 29.74
C ARG A 66 60.47 -2.46 30.06
N LEU A 67 60.53 -2.80 31.34
CA LEU A 67 60.74 -4.18 31.77
C LEU A 67 59.45 -4.99 31.55
N ALA A 68 59.49 -5.96 30.64
CA ALA A 68 58.32 -6.80 30.32
C ALA A 68 58.17 -7.97 31.31
N HIS A 69 59.29 -8.61 31.65
CA HIS A 69 59.33 -9.66 32.67
C HIS A 69 60.77 -9.84 33.19
N HIS A 70 60.92 -10.30 34.44
CA HIS A 70 62.22 -10.58 35.03
C HIS A 70 62.18 -11.77 36.00
N ILE A 71 63.34 -12.39 36.19
CA ILE A 71 63.59 -13.43 37.20
C ILE A 71 64.87 -13.05 37.94
N ASP A 72 64.78 -12.92 39.27
CA ASP A 72 65.93 -12.71 40.18
C ASP A 72 66.91 -11.58 39.80
N ILE A 73 66.37 -10.42 39.39
CA ILE A 73 67.15 -9.19 39.14
C ILE A 73 67.30 -8.37 40.42
N SER A 74 68.42 -7.67 40.57
CA SER A 74 68.65 -6.73 41.68
C SER A 74 67.63 -5.57 41.64
N PRO A 75 66.95 -5.25 42.75
CA PRO A 75 66.03 -4.10 42.83
C PRO A 75 66.67 -2.77 42.43
N ASN A 76 67.99 -2.63 42.64
CA ASN A 76 68.75 -1.43 42.27
C ASN A 76 68.75 -1.12 40.76
N LEU A 77 68.55 -2.14 39.92
CA LEU A 77 68.50 -2.01 38.45
C LEU A 77 67.09 -1.69 37.94
N ILE A 78 66.07 -1.80 38.80
CA ILE A 78 64.67 -1.59 38.46
C ILE A 78 64.24 -0.17 38.83
N ASP A 79 64.76 0.36 39.95
CA ASP A 79 64.46 1.71 40.41
C ASP A 79 65.09 2.77 39.50
N ALA A 80 64.25 3.44 38.70
CA ALA A 80 64.67 4.48 37.74
C ALA A 80 65.36 5.69 38.37
N SER A 81 65.25 5.88 39.69
CA SER A 81 65.95 6.94 40.43
C SER A 81 67.40 6.59 40.81
N ASN A 82 67.76 5.32 40.72
CA ASN A 82 69.09 4.85 41.07
C ASN A 82 70.11 5.08 39.93
N GLN A 83 71.32 5.53 40.29
CA GLN A 83 72.41 5.74 39.35
C GLN A 83 72.83 4.44 38.63
N GLU A 84 72.76 3.30 39.32
CA GLU A 84 73.01 1.98 38.73
C GLU A 84 72.01 1.68 37.59
N ALA A 85 70.71 1.87 37.82
CA ALA A 85 69.67 1.69 36.81
C ALA A 85 69.83 2.66 35.62
N ILE A 86 70.20 3.92 35.85
CA ILE A 86 70.41 4.90 34.78
C ILE A 86 71.58 4.48 33.87
N SER A 87 72.71 4.10 34.47
CA SER A 87 73.91 3.66 33.72
C SER A 87 73.68 2.34 32.97
N HIS A 88 72.93 1.41 33.57
CA HIS A 88 72.54 0.15 32.96
C HIS A 88 71.51 0.36 31.83
N GLY A 89 70.51 1.22 32.02
CA GLY A 89 69.53 1.57 30.99
C GLY A 89 70.17 2.18 29.75
N ARG A 90 71.21 3.03 29.90
CA ARG A 90 71.99 3.55 28.75
C ARG A 90 72.73 2.44 28.01
N LEU A 91 73.32 1.49 28.75
CA LEU A 91 73.98 0.31 28.16
C LEU A 91 72.98 -0.53 27.35
N LEU A 92 71.80 -0.82 27.91
CA LEU A 92 70.75 -1.56 27.23
C LEU A 92 70.27 -0.81 25.97
N GLY A 93 70.11 0.51 26.05
CA GLY A 93 69.77 1.36 24.91
C GLY A 93 70.77 1.25 23.76
N ARG A 94 72.08 1.31 24.05
CA ARG A 94 73.14 1.09 23.05
C ARG A 94 73.05 -0.32 22.45
N LEU A 95 72.89 -1.35 23.28
CA LEU A 95 72.83 -2.74 22.84
C LEU A 95 71.67 -3.00 21.87
N ILE A 96 70.51 -2.42 22.17
CA ILE A 96 69.31 -2.53 21.34
C ILE A 96 69.51 -1.80 20.00
N GLN A 97 70.11 -0.61 20.02
CA GLN A 97 70.44 0.14 18.79
C GLN A 97 71.48 -0.59 17.93
N ARG A 98 72.48 -1.22 18.55
CA ARG A 98 73.52 -1.96 17.85
C ARG A 98 72.98 -3.19 17.14
N GLY A 99 71.96 -3.84 17.70
CA GLY A 99 71.28 -4.96 17.06
C GLY A 99 72.12 -6.25 16.95
N THR A 100 73.20 -6.37 17.71
CA THR A 100 74.05 -7.59 17.74
C THR A 100 74.16 -8.15 19.15
N PRO A 101 74.13 -9.50 19.33
CA PRO A 101 74.39 -10.12 20.62
C PRO A 101 75.77 -9.76 21.16
N GLU A 102 75.85 -9.39 22.44
CA GLU A 102 77.10 -8.98 23.08
C GLU A 102 77.22 -9.56 24.50
N LEU A 103 78.46 -9.88 24.89
CA LEU A 103 78.84 -10.25 26.24
C LEU A 103 79.41 -9.02 26.95
N ILE A 104 78.83 -8.66 28.09
CA ILE A 104 79.30 -7.52 28.88
C ILE A 104 79.93 -8.02 30.18
N PRO A 105 81.25 -7.79 30.39
CA PRO A 105 81.95 -8.18 31.62
C PRO A 105 81.34 -7.54 32.88
N PRO A 106 81.49 -8.17 34.06
CA PRO A 106 81.06 -7.56 35.32
C PRO A 106 81.81 -6.26 35.61
N TYR A 107 81.14 -5.29 36.24
CA TYR A 107 81.72 -3.99 36.63
C TYR A 107 82.41 -3.23 35.47
N SER A 108 81.95 -3.41 34.24
CA SER A 108 82.49 -2.70 33.06
C SER A 108 81.66 -1.47 32.73
N GLY A 109 82.27 -0.37 32.31
CA GLY A 109 81.54 0.80 31.84
C GLY A 109 82.42 1.77 31.06
N SER A 110 81.79 2.76 30.43
CA SER A 110 82.46 3.84 29.69
C SER A 110 82.18 5.17 30.37
N GLU A 111 83.24 5.86 30.80
CA GLU A 111 83.14 7.18 31.45
C GLU A 111 82.62 8.26 30.49
N GLN A 112 82.79 8.10 29.18
CA GLN A 112 82.38 9.08 28.16
C GLN A 112 80.87 9.04 27.88
N THR A 113 80.28 7.84 27.86
CA THR A 113 78.86 7.62 27.55
C THR A 113 78.01 7.44 28.83
N GLY A 114 78.66 7.18 29.96
CA GLY A 114 78.00 6.91 31.24
C GLY A 114 77.21 5.60 31.24
N GLU A 115 77.52 4.69 30.31
CA GLU A 115 76.94 3.35 30.24
C GLU A 115 77.78 2.37 31.06
N ALA A 116 77.15 1.50 31.84
CA ALA A 116 77.87 0.52 32.64
C ALA A 116 77.03 -0.73 32.89
N ASN A 117 77.74 -1.84 33.09
CA ASN A 117 77.26 -3.01 33.83
C ASN A 117 77.71 -2.86 35.29
N PRO A 118 76.86 -2.36 36.20
CA PRO A 118 77.20 -2.20 37.61
C PRO A 118 77.18 -3.54 38.39
N THR A 119 76.85 -4.66 37.74
CA THR A 119 76.63 -5.95 38.41
C THR A 119 77.89 -6.80 38.48
N PRO A 120 77.99 -7.73 39.46
CA PRO A 120 79.05 -8.74 39.51
C PRO A 120 78.90 -9.85 38.47
N PHE A 121 77.89 -9.78 37.59
CA PHE A 121 77.55 -10.84 36.65
C PHE A 121 78.07 -10.51 35.24
N LEU A 122 78.39 -11.55 34.49
CA LEU A 122 78.58 -11.49 33.05
C LEU A 122 77.18 -11.37 32.42
N LEU A 123 76.90 -10.28 31.72
CA LEU A 123 75.63 -10.12 31.01
C LEU A 123 75.75 -10.79 29.64
N VAL A 124 74.87 -11.76 29.39
CA VAL A 124 74.69 -12.34 28.06
C VAL A 124 73.46 -11.68 27.46
N THR A 125 73.67 -10.85 26.45
CA THR A 125 72.59 -10.05 25.86
C THR A 125 72.38 -10.38 24.40
N SER A 126 71.12 -10.41 23.99
CA SER A 126 70.75 -10.54 22.58
C SER A 126 69.50 -9.70 22.29
N PRO A 127 69.48 -8.91 21.20
CA PRO A 127 68.35 -8.08 20.84
C PRO A 127 67.17 -8.93 20.36
N LEU A 128 65.97 -8.47 20.69
CA LEU A 128 64.71 -8.96 20.14
C LEU A 128 64.41 -8.15 18.87
N ILE A 129 64.46 -8.80 17.72
CA ILE A 129 64.29 -8.13 16.42
C ILE A 129 62.95 -8.56 15.82
N SER A 130 62.14 -7.57 15.44
CA SER A 130 60.96 -7.77 14.61
C SER A 130 61.24 -7.36 13.16
N PRO A 131 60.36 -7.67 12.20
CA PRO A 131 60.48 -7.19 10.83
C PRO A 131 60.54 -5.65 10.69
N LYS A 132 60.05 -4.90 11.69
CA LYS A 132 60.03 -3.43 11.70
C LYS A 132 61.25 -2.80 12.37
N GLY A 133 62.12 -3.60 13.00
CA GLY A 133 63.28 -3.13 13.75
C GLY A 133 63.41 -3.79 15.12
N PRO A 134 64.40 -3.35 15.93
CA PRO A 134 64.60 -3.86 17.27
C PRO A 134 63.40 -3.48 18.16
N VAL A 135 62.86 -4.46 18.89
CA VAL A 135 61.70 -4.29 19.79
C VAL A 135 62.13 -4.37 21.25
N GLY A 136 63.31 -4.93 21.53
CA GLY A 136 63.75 -5.13 22.91
C GLY A 136 65.09 -5.85 23.02
N LEU A 137 65.38 -6.34 24.22
CA LEU A 137 66.58 -7.09 24.58
C LEU A 137 66.24 -8.22 25.55
N LEU A 138 66.80 -9.40 25.30
CA LEU A 138 66.89 -10.46 26.29
C LEU A 138 68.24 -10.35 26.99
N GLU A 139 68.21 -10.23 28.31
CA GLU A 139 69.38 -10.14 29.18
C GLU A 139 69.42 -11.33 30.14
N VAL A 140 70.59 -11.96 30.28
CA VAL A 140 70.79 -13.08 31.20
C VAL A 140 72.00 -12.80 32.09
N PHE A 141 71.83 -12.94 33.40
CA PHE A 141 72.88 -12.70 34.40
C PHE A 141 73.62 -14.00 34.70
N GLN A 142 74.85 -14.11 34.21
CA GLN A 142 75.67 -15.31 34.35
C GLN A 142 76.88 -15.11 35.27
N ARG A 143 77.41 -16.19 35.85
CA ARG A 143 78.60 -16.16 36.70
C ARG A 143 79.84 -15.72 35.90
N ALA A 144 80.58 -14.75 36.43
CA ALA A 144 81.75 -14.15 35.77
C ALA A 144 82.92 -15.13 35.55
N GLN A 145 83.07 -16.16 36.37
CA GLN A 145 84.21 -17.11 36.34
C GLN A 145 84.02 -18.27 35.35
N THR A 146 83.36 -18.03 34.21
CA THR A 146 83.08 -19.08 33.22
C THR A 146 84.14 -19.08 32.10
N PRO A 147 84.65 -20.25 31.64
CA PRO A 147 85.63 -20.32 30.55
C PRO A 147 85.14 -19.64 29.25
N PRO A 148 86.05 -19.03 28.45
CA PRO A 148 85.68 -18.30 27.23
C PRO A 148 84.88 -19.13 26.21
N GLU A 149 85.17 -20.42 26.07
CA GLU A 149 84.41 -21.32 25.18
C GLU A 149 82.95 -21.47 25.60
N ALA A 150 82.68 -21.54 26.90
CA ALA A 150 81.33 -21.62 27.45
C ALA A 150 80.61 -20.26 27.34
N GLN A 151 81.30 -19.13 27.50
CA GLN A 151 80.74 -17.80 27.26
C GLN A 151 80.26 -17.64 25.80
N ALA A 152 81.08 -18.08 24.83
CA ALA A 152 80.69 -18.10 23.43
C ALA A 152 79.47 -19.03 23.17
N GLY A 153 79.38 -20.15 23.90
CA GLY A 153 78.23 -21.05 23.89
C GLY A 153 76.94 -20.39 24.41
N TYR A 154 77.02 -19.64 25.51
CA TYR A 154 75.88 -18.90 26.06
C TYR A 154 75.36 -17.86 25.09
N LEU A 155 76.26 -17.08 24.49
CA LEU A 155 75.86 -16.07 23.52
C LEU A 155 75.15 -16.68 22.31
N LYS A 156 75.66 -17.82 21.79
CA LYS A 156 75.01 -18.56 20.69
C LYS A 156 73.62 -19.08 21.09
N PHE A 157 73.48 -19.59 22.30
CA PHE A 157 72.20 -20.09 22.81
C PHE A 157 71.18 -18.96 22.97
N VAL A 158 71.54 -17.87 23.67
CA VAL A 158 70.65 -16.72 23.87
C VAL A 158 70.25 -16.12 22.52
N LYS A 159 71.20 -15.99 21.58
CA LYS A 159 70.89 -15.56 20.21
C LYS A 159 69.84 -16.46 19.54
N HIS A 160 70.02 -17.77 19.61
CA HIS A 160 69.07 -18.71 19.01
C HIS A 160 67.67 -18.61 19.62
N ILE A 161 67.58 -18.41 20.93
CA ILE A 161 66.29 -18.18 21.60
C ILE A 161 65.68 -16.85 21.16
N THR A 162 66.46 -15.78 21.07
CA THR A 162 65.93 -14.49 20.57
C THR A 162 65.49 -14.55 19.11
N ASP A 163 66.10 -15.39 18.28
CA ASP A 163 65.64 -15.64 16.91
C ASP A 163 64.23 -16.31 16.93
N LEU A 164 64.01 -17.30 17.80
CA LEU A 164 62.69 -17.94 17.99
C LEU A 164 61.63 -16.98 18.54
N VAL A 165 62.01 -16.08 19.45
CA VAL A 165 61.12 -15.00 19.92
C VAL A 165 60.80 -14.02 18.79
N GLY A 166 61.77 -13.74 17.91
CA GLY A 166 61.56 -12.96 16.69
C GLY A 166 60.54 -13.61 15.74
N ASP A 167 60.59 -14.93 15.58
CA ASP A 167 59.61 -15.69 14.80
C ASP A 167 58.19 -15.59 15.39
N TRP A 168 58.05 -15.71 16.71
CA TRP A 168 56.76 -15.51 17.38
C TRP A 168 56.23 -14.08 17.19
N LEU A 169 57.08 -13.06 17.38
CA LEU A 169 56.73 -11.65 17.16
C LEU A 169 56.26 -11.40 15.72
N LYS A 170 56.92 -12.02 14.75
CA LYS A 170 56.54 -11.97 13.33
C LYS A 170 55.17 -12.62 13.11
N GLY A 171 54.96 -13.82 13.64
CA GLY A 171 53.67 -14.54 13.55
C GLY A 171 52.53 -13.72 14.13
N HIS A 172 52.69 -13.21 15.35
CA HIS A 172 51.66 -12.42 16.02
C HIS A 172 51.36 -11.10 15.31
N THR A 173 52.38 -10.40 14.81
CA THR A 173 52.18 -9.16 14.02
C THR A 173 51.45 -9.43 12.70
N LEU A 174 51.78 -10.54 12.02
CA LEU A 174 51.10 -10.95 10.80
C LEU A 174 49.64 -11.34 11.07
N GLN A 175 49.38 -12.05 12.17
CA GLN A 175 48.02 -12.40 12.58
C GLN A 175 47.18 -11.15 12.87
N GLN A 176 47.69 -10.22 13.68
CA GLN A 176 47.00 -8.95 13.94
C GLN A 176 46.74 -8.15 12.66
N ALA A 177 47.71 -8.11 11.74
CA ALA A 177 47.54 -7.46 10.45
C ALA A 177 46.48 -8.16 9.58
N SER A 178 46.46 -9.50 9.58
CA SER A 178 45.47 -10.32 8.87
C SER A 178 44.07 -10.11 9.43
N THR A 179 43.89 -10.21 10.75
CA THR A 179 42.59 -9.98 11.41
C THR A 179 42.07 -8.57 11.13
N ARG A 180 42.96 -7.56 11.18
CA ARG A 180 42.60 -6.20 10.82
C ARG A 180 42.20 -6.13 9.34
N GLN A 181 42.95 -6.75 8.44
CA GLN A 181 42.63 -6.80 7.01
C GLN A 181 41.29 -7.49 6.72
N GLU A 182 40.98 -8.59 7.39
CA GLU A 182 39.68 -9.26 7.31
C GLU A 182 38.55 -8.32 7.75
N LEU A 183 38.71 -7.61 8.88
CA LEU A 183 37.73 -6.63 9.35
C LEU A 183 37.55 -5.47 8.35
N TRP A 184 38.63 -4.98 7.74
CA TRP A 184 38.56 -3.98 6.66
C TRP A 184 37.80 -4.50 5.44
N GLN A 185 38.07 -5.74 5.02
CA GLN A 185 37.37 -6.36 3.88
C GLN A 185 35.88 -6.55 4.17
N GLN A 186 35.52 -6.98 5.39
CA GLN A 186 34.13 -7.10 5.81
C GLN A 186 33.43 -5.74 5.88
N SER A 187 34.10 -4.70 6.38
CA SER A 187 33.57 -3.33 6.40
C SER A 187 33.36 -2.77 4.99
N ASP A 188 34.29 -3.00 4.07
CA ASP A 188 34.18 -2.58 2.66
C ASP A 188 33.06 -3.34 1.92
N GLN A 189 32.94 -4.65 2.18
CA GLN A 189 31.82 -5.45 1.68
C GLN A 189 30.46 -4.94 2.22
N PHE A 190 30.38 -4.69 3.53
CA PHE A 190 29.19 -4.13 4.18
C PHE A 190 28.79 -2.79 3.54
N ALA A 191 29.75 -1.88 3.38
CA ALA A 191 29.52 -0.59 2.75
C ALA A 191 28.96 -0.73 1.33
N ARG A 192 29.52 -1.62 0.51
CA ARG A 192 29.00 -1.88 -0.85
C ARG A 192 27.56 -2.38 -0.84
N LEU A 193 27.25 -3.40 -0.03
CA LEU A 193 25.92 -4.02 0.01
C LEU A 193 24.85 -3.06 0.51
N VAL A 194 25.15 -2.30 1.58
CA VAL A 194 24.19 -1.37 2.19
C VAL A 194 23.91 -0.17 1.28
N HIS A 195 24.85 0.21 0.40
CA HIS A 195 24.68 1.30 -0.56
C HIS A 195 24.22 0.85 -1.97
N GLU A 196 24.04 -0.45 -2.20
CA GLU A 196 23.69 -0.99 -3.53
C GLU A 196 22.26 -0.64 -3.97
N ASN A 197 21.31 -0.65 -3.03
CA ASN A 197 19.89 -0.40 -3.29
C ASN A 197 19.39 0.85 -2.54
N LEU A 198 18.35 1.47 -3.09
CA LEU A 198 17.67 2.65 -2.55
C LEU A 198 16.23 2.33 -2.07
N ASP A 199 15.80 1.07 -2.13
CA ASP A 199 14.55 0.64 -1.49
C ASP A 199 14.72 0.52 0.03
N LEU A 200 13.84 1.18 0.77
CA LEU A 200 13.92 1.28 2.23
C LEU A 200 13.93 -0.09 2.92
N LYS A 201 13.10 -1.04 2.46
CA LYS A 201 13.00 -2.35 3.12
C LYS A 201 14.23 -3.19 2.85
N ASP A 202 14.68 -3.20 1.60
CA ASP A 202 15.86 -3.96 1.19
C ASP A 202 17.11 -3.40 1.89
N THR A 203 17.30 -2.07 1.90
CA THR A 203 18.41 -1.43 2.61
C THR A 203 18.41 -1.77 4.10
N ALA A 204 17.24 -1.71 4.76
CA ALA A 204 17.14 -2.06 6.19
C ALA A 204 17.42 -3.55 6.44
N PHE A 205 16.97 -4.44 5.54
CA PHE A 205 17.27 -5.87 5.59
C PHE A 205 18.76 -6.16 5.48
N THR A 206 19.45 -5.50 4.55
CA THR A 206 20.89 -5.62 4.39
C THR A 206 21.64 -5.08 5.61
N ILE A 207 21.24 -3.90 6.14
CA ILE A 207 21.85 -3.33 7.36
C ILE A 207 21.72 -4.32 8.53
N ALA A 208 20.55 -4.90 8.76
CA ALA A 208 20.34 -5.83 9.86
C ALA A 208 21.19 -7.10 9.72
N ASN A 209 21.15 -7.76 8.55
CA ASN A 209 21.83 -9.05 8.37
C ASN A 209 23.36 -8.92 8.28
N GLU A 210 23.85 -7.99 7.47
CA GLU A 210 25.30 -7.80 7.33
C GLU A 210 25.89 -7.06 8.55
N GLY A 211 25.11 -6.19 9.19
CA GLY A 211 25.49 -5.55 10.45
C GLY A 211 25.68 -6.57 11.57
N ARG A 212 24.77 -7.55 11.69
CA ARG A 212 24.92 -8.66 12.65
C ARG A 212 26.24 -9.40 12.45
N ARG A 213 26.60 -9.68 11.20
CA ARG A 213 27.83 -10.40 10.84
C ARG A 213 29.09 -9.58 11.09
N LEU A 214 29.08 -8.27 10.80
CA LEU A 214 30.23 -7.40 11.02
C LEU A 214 30.46 -7.08 12.51
N ILE A 215 29.38 -6.92 13.27
CA ILE A 215 29.45 -6.68 14.72
C ILE A 215 29.85 -7.96 15.46
N ASP A 216 29.42 -9.13 14.94
CA ASP A 216 29.53 -10.44 15.59
C ASP A 216 28.64 -10.53 16.84
N CYS A 217 27.39 -10.07 16.69
CA CYS A 217 26.35 -10.11 17.72
C CYS A 217 25.23 -11.08 17.36
N ASP A 218 24.32 -11.33 18.31
CA ASP A 218 23.24 -12.28 18.12
C ASP A 218 22.11 -11.71 17.26
N ARG A 219 21.78 -10.43 17.42
CA ARG A 219 20.71 -9.79 16.66
C ARG A 219 20.99 -8.31 16.40
N VAL A 220 20.62 -7.87 15.19
CA VAL A 220 20.53 -6.45 14.82
C VAL A 220 19.15 -6.19 14.28
N SER A 221 18.53 -5.11 14.74
CA SER A 221 17.22 -4.66 14.27
C SER A 221 17.29 -3.21 13.81
N VAL A 222 16.50 -2.88 12.77
CA VAL A 222 16.41 -1.52 12.24
C VAL A 222 14.97 -1.03 12.39
N ALA A 223 14.80 0.13 13.00
CA ALA A 223 13.52 0.81 13.15
C ALA A 223 13.54 2.18 12.45
N ILE A 224 12.39 2.60 11.92
CA ILE A 224 12.20 3.92 11.31
C ILE A 224 11.21 4.75 12.12
N LEU A 225 11.44 6.06 12.21
CA LEU A 225 10.52 6.96 12.88
C LEU A 225 9.36 7.31 11.93
N LYS A 226 8.13 6.92 12.30
CA LYS A 226 6.91 7.23 11.52
C LYS A 226 5.81 7.73 12.44
N GLY A 227 5.37 8.97 12.24
CA GLY A 227 4.30 9.57 13.05
C GLY A 227 4.62 9.64 14.55
N GLY A 228 5.88 9.91 14.89
CA GLY A 228 6.36 10.00 16.28
C GLY A 228 6.57 8.66 17.00
N LYS A 229 6.43 7.53 16.29
CA LYS A 229 6.71 6.19 16.84
C LYS A 229 7.76 5.46 16.01
N ALA A 230 8.67 4.76 16.67
CA ALA A 230 9.69 3.94 16.02
C ALA A 230 9.06 2.61 15.56
N LYS A 231 8.98 2.36 14.27
CA LYS A 231 8.48 1.10 13.71
C LYS A 231 9.64 0.22 13.26
N VAL A 232 9.76 -0.97 13.84
CA VAL A 232 10.74 -1.98 13.41
C VAL A 232 10.39 -2.46 12.00
N ILE A 233 11.36 -2.41 11.09
CA ILE A 233 11.19 -2.78 9.67
C ILE A 233 12.09 -3.94 9.24
N SER A 234 13.17 -4.19 9.97
CA SER A 234 14.04 -5.34 9.74
C SER A 234 14.59 -5.88 11.05
N ILE A 235 14.72 -7.21 11.13
CA ILE A 235 15.36 -7.95 12.21
C ILE A 235 16.26 -9.00 11.54
N SER A 236 17.52 -9.06 11.92
CA SER A 236 18.49 -10.00 11.35
C SER A 236 18.05 -11.45 11.56
N GLY A 237 18.14 -12.27 10.52
CA GLY A 237 17.73 -13.68 10.55
C GLY A 237 16.22 -13.92 10.41
N GLN A 238 15.42 -12.90 10.12
CA GLN A 238 13.98 -13.03 9.84
C GLN A 238 13.62 -12.44 8.47
N ASP A 239 12.98 -13.23 7.61
CA ASP A 239 12.52 -12.77 6.29
C ASP A 239 11.24 -11.93 6.36
N SER A 240 10.43 -12.12 7.41
CA SER A 240 9.20 -11.37 7.63
C SER A 240 8.98 -11.08 9.10
N ILE A 241 8.44 -9.90 9.40
CA ILE A 241 8.24 -9.42 10.77
C ILE A 241 6.75 -9.36 11.06
N GLU A 242 6.34 -10.05 12.12
CA GLU A 242 5.00 -9.92 12.66
C GLU A 242 4.92 -8.71 13.60
N ASN A 243 4.39 -7.59 13.07
CA ASN A 243 4.27 -6.32 13.81
C ASN A 243 3.42 -6.44 15.07
N ARG A 244 2.57 -7.48 15.19
CA ARG A 244 1.69 -7.70 16.35
C ARG A 244 2.33 -8.53 17.46
N SER A 245 3.54 -9.06 17.27
CA SER A 245 4.21 -9.84 18.30
C SER A 245 4.62 -8.97 19.49
N ASN A 246 4.52 -9.52 20.70
CA ASN A 246 4.85 -8.80 21.94
C ASN A 246 6.29 -8.27 21.92
N ASN A 247 7.25 -9.09 21.47
CA ASN A 247 8.66 -8.70 21.41
C ASN A 247 8.91 -7.53 20.44
N VAL A 248 8.25 -7.50 19.28
CA VAL A 248 8.40 -6.41 18.30
C VAL A 248 7.73 -5.13 18.81
N GLN A 249 6.61 -5.23 19.52
CA GLN A 249 5.95 -4.08 20.14
C GLN A 249 6.78 -3.49 21.29
N ALA A 250 7.33 -4.34 22.17
CA ALA A 250 8.22 -3.91 23.24
C ALA A 250 9.49 -3.24 22.67
N LEU A 251 10.12 -3.85 21.66
CA LEU A 251 11.27 -3.26 20.96
C LEU A 251 10.94 -1.91 20.31
N SER A 252 9.77 -1.81 19.67
CA SER A 252 9.26 -0.57 19.06
C SER A 252 9.04 0.52 20.12
N ASN A 253 8.52 0.17 21.29
CA ASN A 253 8.33 1.09 22.41
C ASN A 253 9.67 1.57 22.98
N LEU A 254 10.61 0.65 23.24
CA LEU A 254 11.97 0.97 23.69
C LEU A 254 12.67 1.92 22.72
N ALA A 255 12.69 1.57 21.42
CA ALA A 255 13.27 2.41 20.38
C ALA A 255 12.61 3.80 20.32
N THR A 256 11.29 3.88 20.53
CA THR A 256 10.58 5.17 20.56
C THR A 256 11.04 6.04 21.74
N ARG A 257 11.22 5.47 22.94
CA ARG A 257 11.68 6.23 24.10
C ARG A 257 13.12 6.71 23.94
N VAL A 258 14.00 5.88 23.37
CA VAL A 258 15.41 6.24 23.09
C VAL A 258 15.52 7.30 21.97
N ILE A 259 14.69 7.21 20.93
CA ILE A 259 14.62 8.27 19.90
C ILE A 259 14.17 9.60 20.52
N ASN A 260 13.19 9.57 21.43
CA ASN A 260 12.69 10.78 22.10
C ASN A 260 13.70 11.37 23.09
N SER A 261 14.52 10.55 23.75
CA SER A 261 15.63 11.06 24.59
C SER A 261 16.74 11.66 23.74
N GLY A 262 16.93 11.14 22.53
CA GLY A 262 17.96 11.60 21.59
C GLY A 262 19.37 11.17 21.96
N GLU A 263 19.55 10.28 22.93
CA GLU A 263 20.86 9.75 23.33
C GLU A 263 20.91 8.23 23.13
N PRO A 264 22.06 7.65 22.75
CA PRO A 264 22.18 6.21 22.61
C PRO A 264 22.05 5.52 23.97
N LEU A 265 21.25 4.46 24.01
CA LEU A 265 21.10 3.61 25.19
C LEU A 265 22.08 2.44 25.08
N TRP A 266 22.87 2.22 26.14
CA TRP A 266 23.70 1.04 26.31
C TRP A 266 23.30 0.36 27.62
N TYR A 267 22.69 -0.82 27.51
CA TYR A 267 22.32 -1.65 28.64
C TYR A 267 23.24 -2.87 28.69
N ASP A 268 23.90 -3.08 29.83
CA ASP A 268 24.85 -4.17 30.10
C ASP A 268 24.40 -5.06 31.28
N GLY A 269 23.13 -4.98 31.67
CA GLY A 269 22.56 -5.72 32.80
C GLY A 269 22.29 -4.88 34.05
N SER A 270 22.62 -3.59 34.05
CA SER A 270 22.29 -2.64 35.12
C SER A 270 21.41 -1.49 34.62
N THR A 271 20.46 -1.06 35.46
CA THR A 271 19.57 0.09 35.21
C THR A 271 19.86 1.31 36.09
N GLU A 272 20.86 1.26 36.98
CA GLU A 272 21.08 2.24 38.05
C GLU A 272 21.23 3.70 37.57
N ASP A 273 21.74 3.92 36.35
CA ASP A 273 21.99 5.25 35.77
C ASP A 273 20.94 5.68 34.73
N LEU A 274 19.88 4.88 34.51
CA LEU A 274 18.89 5.16 33.47
C LEU A 274 17.72 6.01 34.00
N PRO A 275 17.22 6.97 33.20
CA PRO A 275 15.94 7.63 33.50
C PRO A 275 14.81 6.61 33.64
N ALA A 276 13.88 6.83 34.58
CA ALA A 276 12.76 5.90 34.86
C ALA A 276 11.94 5.51 33.61
N GLN A 277 11.83 6.42 32.63
CA GLN A 277 11.16 6.11 31.36
C GLN A 277 11.96 5.14 30.47
N LEU A 278 13.28 5.13 30.53
CA LEU A 278 14.10 4.16 29.78
C LEU A 278 14.21 2.84 30.54
N GLU A 279 14.30 2.90 31.86
CA GLU A 279 14.31 1.73 32.77
C GLU A 279 13.09 0.82 32.55
N GLU A 280 11.87 1.34 32.68
CA GLU A 280 10.65 0.55 32.47
C GLU A 280 10.61 -0.11 31.09
N ALA A 281 11.04 0.61 30.04
CA ALA A 281 10.98 0.10 28.67
C ALA A 281 12.07 -0.93 28.33
N ILE A 282 13.24 -0.84 28.98
CA ILE A 282 14.31 -1.84 28.78
C ILE A 282 13.97 -3.11 29.57
N GLU A 283 13.42 -2.99 30.78
CA GLU A 283 12.95 -4.12 31.58
C GLU A 283 11.86 -4.92 30.85
N ASP A 284 10.80 -4.24 30.40
CA ASP A 284 9.71 -4.83 29.61
C ASP A 284 10.24 -5.61 28.39
N TYR A 285 11.31 -5.11 27.77
CA TYR A 285 11.89 -5.73 26.59
C TYR A 285 12.81 -6.92 26.93
N VAL A 286 13.69 -6.76 27.92
CA VAL A 286 14.66 -7.78 28.34
C VAL A 286 13.96 -9.00 28.93
N ASP A 287 12.84 -8.81 29.63
CA ASP A 287 12.00 -9.90 30.13
C ASP A 287 11.46 -10.81 29.01
N LEU A 288 11.21 -10.23 27.83
CA LEU A 288 10.69 -10.92 26.65
C LEU A 288 11.78 -11.48 25.73
N SER A 289 12.92 -10.78 25.62
CA SER A 289 14.00 -11.11 24.67
C SER A 289 15.11 -11.95 25.29
N HIS A 290 15.23 -11.97 26.62
CA HIS A 290 16.35 -12.52 27.38
C HIS A 290 17.72 -11.98 26.94
N GLY A 291 17.76 -10.75 26.41
CA GLY A 291 19.00 -10.07 26.02
C GLY A 291 19.84 -9.70 27.24
N ARG A 292 21.14 -10.01 27.21
CA ARG A 292 22.10 -9.62 28.26
C ARG A 292 22.58 -8.19 28.07
N THR A 293 22.94 -7.87 26.82
CA THR A 293 23.40 -6.54 26.43
C THR A 293 22.51 -6.04 25.30
N VAL A 294 21.99 -4.82 25.43
CA VAL A 294 21.16 -4.19 24.40
C VAL A 294 21.66 -2.78 24.17
N ALA A 295 21.99 -2.46 22.92
CA ALA A 295 22.34 -1.11 22.50
C ALA A 295 21.28 -0.58 21.53
N VAL A 296 20.77 0.62 21.79
CA VAL A 296 19.81 1.30 20.90
C VAL A 296 20.41 2.66 20.51
N LEU A 297 20.75 2.81 19.23
CA LEU A 297 21.39 4.00 18.70
C LEU A 297 20.41 4.77 17.80
N PRO A 298 20.03 6.02 18.14
CA PRO A 298 19.20 6.85 17.27
C PRO A 298 19.89 7.15 15.94
N ILE A 299 19.35 6.66 14.83
CA ILE A 299 19.88 6.91 13.49
C ILE A 299 19.55 8.34 13.09
N ARG A 300 20.58 9.14 12.84
CA ARG A 300 20.45 10.55 12.47
C ARG A 300 20.72 10.78 11.00
N GLN A 301 20.01 11.75 10.43
CA GLN A 301 20.25 12.19 9.06
C GLN A 301 21.65 12.82 8.95
N PRO A 302 22.55 12.30 8.10
CA PRO A 302 23.86 12.93 7.89
C PRO A 302 23.69 14.30 7.23
N GLU A 303 24.57 15.24 7.59
CA GLU A 303 24.57 16.58 7.05
C GLU A 303 24.93 16.57 5.56
N ARG A 304 24.08 17.17 4.72
CA ARG A 304 24.36 17.34 3.29
C ARG A 304 25.40 18.45 3.14
N LYS A 305 26.65 18.08 2.91
CA LYS A 305 27.67 19.02 2.45
C LYS A 305 27.27 19.48 1.04
N LEU A 306 26.79 20.71 0.91
CA LEU A 306 26.62 21.36 -0.40
C LEU A 306 28.01 21.59 -1.01
N GLU A 307 28.18 21.28 -2.30
CA GLU A 307 29.41 21.59 -3.03
C GLU A 307 29.70 23.09 -2.96
N GLY A 308 30.77 23.47 -2.26
CA GLY A 308 31.19 24.86 -2.09
C GLY A 308 31.81 25.18 -0.72
N ASP A 309 31.54 24.38 0.30
CA ASP A 309 31.93 24.70 1.69
C ASP A 309 33.18 23.92 2.13
N VAL A 310 34.34 24.27 1.55
CA VAL A 310 35.63 23.59 1.78
C VAL A 310 36.29 24.00 3.12
N LEU A 311 35.70 24.94 3.87
CA LEU A 311 36.25 25.47 5.13
C LEU A 311 35.72 24.76 6.38
N ALA A 312 34.69 23.90 6.26
CA ALA A 312 34.07 23.21 7.39
C ALA A 312 34.77 21.88 7.78
N GLU A 313 36.03 21.68 7.38
CA GLU A 313 36.71 20.39 7.58
C GLU A 313 37.35 20.17 8.96
N ARG A 314 37.35 21.16 9.87
CA ARG A 314 38.18 21.03 11.08
C ARG A 314 37.51 20.94 12.43
N ASN A 315 36.22 21.25 12.60
CA ASN A 315 35.58 21.24 13.92
C ASN A 315 34.09 20.87 13.85
N GLU A 316 33.72 19.64 13.44
CA GLU A 316 32.38 19.12 13.79
C GLU A 316 32.41 18.71 15.28
N THR A 317 31.86 19.56 16.16
CA THR A 317 31.68 19.21 17.58
C THR A 317 30.60 18.15 17.75
N ASN A 318 30.69 17.29 18.78
CA ASN A 318 29.66 16.29 19.10
C ASN A 318 28.25 16.91 19.23
N GLU A 319 28.14 18.17 19.66
CA GLU A 319 26.88 18.91 19.73
C GLU A 319 26.19 19.10 18.37
N ALA A 320 26.95 19.30 17.28
CA ALA A 320 26.39 19.45 15.94
C ALA A 320 25.78 18.12 15.41
N ARG A 321 26.38 16.99 15.77
CA ARG A 321 25.84 15.65 15.46
C ARG A 321 24.53 15.37 16.18
N ILE A 322 24.37 15.84 17.43
CA ILE A 322 23.17 15.63 18.25
C ILE A 322 21.95 16.40 17.71
N ARG A 323 22.15 17.56 17.08
CA ARG A 323 21.08 18.42 16.52
C ARG A 323 20.45 17.91 15.22
N ARG A 324 20.94 16.82 14.65
CA ARG A 324 20.43 16.26 13.38
C ARG A 324 19.12 15.52 13.62
N ASP A 325 18.19 15.62 12.65
CA ASP A 325 16.90 14.94 12.71
C ASP A 325 17.10 13.42 12.83
N ILE A 326 16.45 12.82 13.82
CA ILE A 326 16.45 11.38 14.04
C ILE A 326 15.42 10.76 13.09
N ILE A 327 15.88 9.84 12.24
CA ILE A 327 15.07 9.19 11.20
C ILE A 327 14.70 7.74 11.58
N GLY A 328 15.35 7.17 12.59
CA GLY A 328 15.15 5.79 13.01
C GLY A 328 16.03 5.39 14.19
N ALA A 329 16.18 4.09 14.41
CA ALA A 329 17.09 3.52 15.40
C ALA A 329 17.73 2.23 14.89
N LEU A 330 19.00 2.02 15.24
CA LEU A 330 19.74 0.77 15.11
C LEU A 330 19.77 0.10 16.48
N ILE A 331 19.27 -1.12 16.57
CA ILE A 331 19.25 -1.91 17.80
C ILE A 331 20.20 -3.09 17.63
N VAL A 332 21.06 -3.32 18.62
CA VAL A 332 22.05 -4.39 18.65
C VAL A 332 21.89 -5.16 19.96
N GLU A 333 21.80 -6.48 19.88
CA GLU A 333 21.56 -7.35 21.03
C GLU A 333 22.63 -8.45 21.13
N GLN A 334 23.07 -8.71 22.37
CA GLN A 334 23.87 -9.88 22.74
C GLN A 334 23.08 -10.75 23.72
N ILE A 335 22.89 -12.00 23.36
CA ILE A 335 22.17 -13.03 24.11
C ILE A 335 23.18 -14.09 24.55
N GLU A 336 23.90 -14.69 23.60
CA GLU A 336 24.91 -15.72 23.86
C GLU A 336 26.32 -15.14 23.72
N THR A 337 26.53 -14.23 22.76
CA THR A 337 27.83 -13.62 22.49
C THR A 337 28.32 -12.77 23.66
N GLN A 338 29.63 -12.84 23.94
CA GLN A 338 30.30 -12.08 24.99
C GLN A 338 31.45 -11.27 24.39
N LEU A 339 31.11 -10.11 23.85
CA LEU A 339 32.11 -9.12 23.42
C LEU A 339 32.35 -8.14 24.56
N SER A 340 33.59 -7.68 24.71
CA SER A 340 33.87 -6.54 25.57
C SER A 340 33.19 -5.29 25.03
N ARG A 341 32.78 -4.38 25.93
CA ARG A 341 32.10 -3.13 25.57
C ARG A 341 32.87 -2.34 24.52
N ASP A 342 34.19 -2.21 24.67
CA ASP A 342 35.04 -1.45 23.74
C ASP A 342 35.07 -2.08 22.34
N THR A 343 35.12 -3.41 22.26
CA THR A 343 35.12 -4.13 20.96
C THR A 343 33.75 -4.03 20.29
N LEU A 344 32.67 -4.20 21.06
CA LEU A 344 31.31 -4.06 20.56
C LEU A 344 31.07 -2.65 20.03
N GLN A 345 31.39 -1.63 20.82
CA GLN A 345 31.19 -0.23 20.45
C GLN A 345 31.97 0.13 19.18
N GLY A 346 33.25 -0.25 19.08
CA GLY A 346 34.05 0.01 17.89
C GLY A 346 33.48 -0.60 16.60
N ARG A 347 32.89 -1.80 16.67
CA ARG A 347 32.24 -2.43 15.52
C ARG A 347 30.86 -1.85 15.22
N VAL A 348 30.09 -1.52 16.25
CA VAL A 348 28.78 -0.87 16.11
C VAL A 348 28.93 0.50 15.45
N ASP A 349 29.94 1.28 15.83
CA ASP A 349 30.19 2.60 15.25
C ASP A 349 30.47 2.53 13.73
N LEU A 350 31.21 1.51 13.28
CA LEU A 350 31.44 1.26 11.84
C LEU A 350 30.14 0.97 11.09
N VAL A 351 29.29 0.11 11.65
CA VAL A 351 27.97 -0.22 11.06
C VAL A 351 27.07 1.02 11.05
N TYR A 352 27.04 1.74 12.16
CA TYR A 352 26.15 2.87 12.39
C TYR A 352 26.38 4.01 11.39
N GLU A 353 27.63 4.36 11.07
CA GLU A 353 27.95 5.43 10.12
C GLU A 353 27.41 5.15 8.70
N HIS A 354 27.59 3.92 8.21
CA HIS A 354 27.08 3.51 6.89
C HIS A 354 25.56 3.34 6.90
N ALA A 355 25.00 2.78 7.98
CA ALA A 355 23.56 2.62 8.16
C ALA A 355 22.84 3.98 8.13
N CYS A 356 23.35 5.00 8.82
CA CYS A 356 22.79 6.35 8.80
C CYS A 356 22.70 6.92 7.37
N ARG A 357 23.77 6.78 6.59
CA ARG A 357 23.84 7.31 5.22
C ARG A 357 22.90 6.57 4.27
N ALA A 358 22.94 5.24 4.29
CA ALA A 358 22.10 4.43 3.40
C ALA A 358 20.62 4.52 3.73
N LEU A 359 20.26 4.50 5.01
CA LEU A 359 18.87 4.63 5.44
C LEU A 359 18.33 6.03 5.12
N SER A 360 19.12 7.08 5.34
CA SER A 360 18.74 8.44 4.94
C SER A 360 18.51 8.56 3.43
N ASN A 361 19.40 7.98 2.61
CA ASN A 361 19.27 8.02 1.15
C ASN A 361 18.06 7.25 0.64
N SER A 362 17.80 6.05 1.19
CA SER A 362 16.64 5.23 0.81
C SER A 362 15.31 5.88 1.24
N ILE A 363 15.23 6.46 2.45
CA ILE A 363 14.05 7.22 2.90
C ILE A 363 13.78 8.40 1.96
N ASN A 364 14.81 9.23 1.71
CA ASN A 364 14.69 10.39 0.82
C ASN A 364 14.23 10.00 -0.58
N HIS A 365 14.76 8.91 -1.11
CA HIS A 365 14.39 8.40 -2.43
C HIS A 365 12.95 7.85 -2.45
N SER A 366 12.51 7.17 -1.39
CA SER A 366 11.15 6.64 -1.26
C SER A 366 10.07 7.73 -1.13
N ASN A 367 10.43 8.90 -0.59
CA ASN A 367 9.52 10.03 -0.35
C ASN A 367 9.31 10.95 -1.57
N ILE A 368 9.95 10.68 -2.72
CA ILE A 368 9.78 11.50 -3.93
C ILE A 368 8.37 11.25 -4.52
N LEU A 369 7.58 12.33 -4.59
CA LEU A 369 6.24 12.32 -5.17
C LEU A 369 6.28 11.83 -6.64
N PHE A 370 5.40 10.89 -7.01
CA PHE A 370 5.30 10.25 -8.34
C PHE A 370 6.43 9.31 -8.77
N MET A 371 7.37 8.91 -7.91
CA MET A 371 8.40 7.93 -8.28
C MET A 371 7.89 6.57 -8.82
N PRO A 372 6.78 5.98 -8.35
CA PRO A 372 6.22 4.78 -8.96
C PRO A 372 5.80 5.00 -10.42
N LEU A 373 5.27 6.19 -10.72
CA LEU A 373 4.89 6.59 -12.08
C LEU A 373 6.13 6.84 -12.95
N TRP A 374 7.17 7.46 -12.39
CA TRP A 374 8.43 7.69 -13.10
C TRP A 374 9.19 6.39 -13.37
N ARG A 375 9.22 5.42 -12.45
CA ARG A 375 9.79 4.07 -12.69
C ARG A 375 9.01 3.27 -13.72
N PHE A 376 7.70 3.48 -13.81
CA PHE A 376 6.87 2.92 -14.88
C PHE A 376 7.19 3.58 -16.23
N LEU A 377 7.30 4.92 -16.25
CA LEU A 377 7.72 5.69 -17.41
C LEU A 377 9.14 5.32 -17.88
N ASP A 378 10.10 5.14 -16.97
CA ASP A 378 11.49 4.79 -17.30
C ASP A 378 11.59 3.38 -17.91
N ARG A 379 10.82 2.41 -17.40
CA ARG A 379 10.67 1.08 -18.03
C ARG A 379 10.04 1.16 -19.42
N CYS A 380 9.07 2.05 -19.61
CA CYS A 380 8.53 2.33 -20.95
C CYS A 380 9.55 3.06 -21.84
N LEU A 381 10.39 3.91 -21.28
CA LEU A 381 11.44 4.68 -21.96
C LEU A 381 12.68 3.86 -22.31
N TRP A 382 12.94 2.73 -21.64
CA TRP A 382 13.97 1.77 -22.04
C TRP A 382 13.72 1.19 -23.45
N MET A 383 12.46 1.08 -23.88
CA MET A 383 12.09 0.73 -25.26
C MET A 383 12.50 1.79 -26.31
N PHE A 384 12.94 2.97 -25.87
CA PHE A 384 13.47 4.03 -26.72
C PHE A 384 15.01 4.12 -26.72
N ARG A 385 15.74 3.21 -26.04
CA ARG A 385 17.21 3.12 -26.11
C ARG A 385 17.65 1.93 -26.97
N GLY A 386 18.24 2.19 -28.14
CA GLY A 386 18.90 1.19 -29.00
C GLY A 386 18.29 1.02 -30.40
N SER A 387 18.64 -0.06 -31.10
CA SER A 387 18.28 -0.35 -32.51
C SER A 387 16.79 -0.54 -32.79
N ALA A 388 15.94 -0.52 -31.75
CA ALA A 388 14.48 -0.59 -31.86
C ALA A 388 13.80 0.78 -32.04
N LEU A 389 14.54 1.89 -31.87
CA LEU A 389 14.05 3.28 -32.00
C LEU A 389 13.14 3.55 -33.21
N PRO A 390 13.49 3.17 -34.46
CA PRO A 390 12.63 3.47 -35.60
C PRO A 390 11.32 2.67 -35.61
N LYS A 391 11.30 1.48 -34.98
CA LYS A 391 10.09 0.63 -34.91
C LYS A 391 9.15 1.11 -33.81
N THR A 392 9.69 1.54 -32.66
CA THR A 392 8.87 2.07 -31.57
C THR A 392 8.35 3.46 -31.89
N ALA A 393 9.16 4.32 -32.53
CA ALA A 393 8.71 5.62 -33.01
C ALA A 393 7.64 5.53 -34.11
N SER A 394 7.69 4.53 -34.99
CA SER A 394 6.65 4.34 -36.02
C SER A 394 5.32 3.86 -35.44
N ILE A 395 5.34 2.94 -34.47
CA ILE A 395 4.14 2.50 -33.75
C ILE A 395 3.54 3.67 -32.95
N LEU A 396 4.37 4.43 -32.23
CA LEU A 396 3.91 5.58 -31.47
C LEU A 396 3.38 6.69 -32.39
N GLY A 397 4.00 6.88 -33.55
CA GLY A 397 3.52 7.77 -34.60
C GLY A 397 2.18 7.33 -35.17
N LEU A 398 1.97 6.03 -35.39
CA LEU A 398 0.68 5.46 -35.81
C LEU A 398 -0.41 5.64 -34.76
N ILE A 399 -0.10 5.37 -33.49
CA ILE A 399 -1.03 5.58 -32.37
C ILE A 399 -1.36 7.07 -32.26
N GLY A 400 -0.35 7.95 -32.31
CA GLY A 400 -0.53 9.40 -32.28
C GLY A 400 -1.37 9.91 -33.45
N ALA A 401 -1.14 9.41 -34.65
CA ALA A 401 -1.94 9.72 -35.84
C ALA A 401 -3.38 9.22 -35.71
N GLY A 402 -3.60 8.03 -35.11
CA GLY A 402 -4.93 7.50 -34.81
C GLY A 402 -5.68 8.33 -33.77
N ILE A 403 -5.02 8.77 -32.70
CA ILE A 403 -5.61 9.67 -31.71
C ILE A 403 -5.94 11.01 -32.36
N LEU A 404 -5.02 11.59 -33.12
CA LEU A 404 -5.21 12.87 -33.79
C LEU A 404 -6.35 12.82 -34.83
N SER A 405 -6.46 11.73 -35.58
CA SER A 405 -7.56 11.54 -36.54
C SER A 405 -8.91 11.45 -35.83
N MET A 406 -8.95 10.89 -34.62
CA MET A 406 -10.15 10.83 -33.80
C MET A 406 -10.68 12.23 -33.41
N PHE A 407 -9.81 13.24 -33.28
CA PHE A 407 -10.20 14.63 -33.01
C PHE A 407 -10.55 15.42 -34.27
N LEU A 408 -9.93 15.14 -35.41
CA LEU A 408 -10.09 15.89 -36.65
C LEU A 408 -11.25 15.39 -37.52
N ILE A 409 -11.55 14.09 -37.50
CA ILE A 409 -12.57 13.49 -38.38
C ILE A 409 -13.96 13.71 -37.75
N PRO A 410 -14.90 14.36 -38.47
CA PRO A 410 -16.28 14.46 -38.04
C PRO A 410 -17.05 13.16 -38.33
N MET A 411 -17.75 12.64 -37.33
CA MET A 411 -18.67 11.50 -37.39
C MET A 411 -20.09 11.96 -37.04
N ASP A 412 -21.10 11.28 -37.61
CA ASP A 412 -22.50 11.55 -37.30
C ASP A 412 -22.77 11.24 -35.82
N PHE A 413 -23.38 12.21 -35.13
CA PHE A 413 -23.71 12.13 -33.72
C PHE A 413 -25.22 11.98 -33.57
N ASP A 414 -25.62 10.77 -33.26
CA ASP A 414 -27.01 10.37 -33.16
C ASP A 414 -27.37 10.07 -31.71
N LEU A 415 -28.51 10.59 -31.27
CA LEU A 415 -29.04 10.30 -29.95
C LEU A 415 -30.03 9.15 -30.05
N GLN A 416 -29.62 8.00 -29.53
CA GLN A 416 -30.42 6.80 -29.48
C GLN A 416 -31.44 6.88 -28.33
N GLY A 417 -32.68 6.48 -28.59
CA GLY A 417 -33.74 6.32 -27.61
C GLY A 417 -34.58 5.08 -27.88
N ASN A 418 -35.03 4.42 -26.82
CA ASN A 418 -35.95 3.30 -26.92
C ASN A 418 -37.34 3.84 -27.25
N GLY A 419 -38.02 3.29 -28.24
CA GLY A 419 -39.34 3.75 -28.65
C GLY A 419 -40.36 2.65 -28.82
N LYS A 420 -41.62 3.05 -28.90
CA LYS A 420 -42.74 2.18 -29.23
C LYS A 420 -43.61 2.85 -30.29
N LEU A 421 -44.04 2.06 -31.26
CA LEU A 421 -44.97 2.50 -32.29
C LEU A 421 -46.38 2.58 -31.69
N LYS A 422 -47.03 3.74 -31.80
CA LYS A 422 -48.40 3.94 -31.32
C LYS A 422 -49.28 4.64 -32.36
N PRO A 423 -50.54 4.24 -32.51
CA PRO A 423 -51.51 4.99 -33.29
C PRO A 423 -51.81 6.32 -32.58
N THR A 424 -51.89 7.42 -33.32
CA THR A 424 -52.18 8.75 -32.75
C THR A 424 -53.63 8.85 -32.27
N ILE A 425 -54.55 8.08 -32.86
CA ILE A 425 -55.97 8.06 -32.51
C ILE A 425 -56.26 6.84 -31.63
N GLU A 426 -56.34 7.08 -30.32
CA GLU A 426 -56.68 6.06 -29.33
C GLU A 426 -57.78 6.59 -28.38
N ARG A 427 -58.77 5.74 -28.06
CA ARG A 427 -59.90 6.06 -27.17
C ARG A 427 -60.08 4.98 -26.12
N GLN A 428 -60.12 5.39 -24.87
CA GLN A 428 -60.38 4.52 -23.73
C GLN A 428 -61.88 4.35 -23.52
N VAL A 429 -62.31 3.12 -23.26
CA VAL A 429 -63.68 2.77 -22.86
C VAL A 429 -63.72 2.63 -21.35
N PHE A 430 -64.50 3.48 -20.69
CA PHE A 430 -64.64 3.51 -19.24
C PHE A 430 -66.04 3.03 -18.78
N ALA A 431 -66.09 2.48 -17.57
CA ALA A 431 -67.33 2.16 -16.89
C ALA A 431 -68.07 3.45 -16.48
N HIS A 432 -69.36 3.55 -16.81
CA HIS A 432 -70.18 4.73 -16.45
C HIS A 432 -71.00 4.54 -15.17
N VAL A 433 -71.14 3.29 -14.73
CA VAL A 433 -71.87 2.85 -13.55
C VAL A 433 -71.10 1.69 -12.93
N ASP A 434 -71.23 1.53 -11.63
CA ASP A 434 -70.60 0.43 -10.89
C ASP A 434 -71.27 -0.89 -11.28
N GLY A 435 -70.50 -1.98 -11.31
CA GLY A 435 -71.03 -3.30 -11.61
C GLY A 435 -69.95 -4.38 -11.68
N GLU A 436 -70.37 -5.62 -11.80
CA GLU A 436 -69.50 -6.77 -12.06
C GLU A 436 -69.54 -7.11 -13.54
N VAL A 437 -68.39 -7.38 -14.16
CA VAL A 437 -68.35 -7.77 -15.56
C VAL A 437 -68.99 -9.15 -15.74
N GLN A 438 -70.12 -9.18 -16.44
CA GLN A 438 -70.85 -10.42 -16.72
C GLN A 438 -70.21 -11.18 -17.88
N GLN A 439 -69.90 -10.47 -18.96
CA GLN A 439 -69.31 -11.06 -20.15
C GLN A 439 -68.53 -10.02 -20.94
N VAL A 440 -67.34 -10.41 -21.39
CA VAL A 440 -66.55 -9.70 -22.38
C VAL A 440 -66.84 -10.32 -23.74
N LEU A 441 -67.29 -9.52 -24.71
CA LEU A 441 -67.73 -9.99 -26.03
C LEU A 441 -66.62 -9.92 -27.10
N ILE A 442 -65.49 -9.32 -26.76
CA ILE A 442 -64.36 -9.09 -27.66
C ILE A 442 -63.07 -9.63 -27.06
N LYS A 443 -62.08 -9.86 -27.91
CA LYS A 443 -60.73 -10.25 -27.51
C LYS A 443 -59.71 -9.21 -27.95
N HIS A 444 -58.50 -9.33 -27.42
CA HIS A 444 -57.37 -8.53 -27.87
C HIS A 444 -57.14 -8.73 -29.37
N GLY A 445 -57.00 -7.64 -30.12
CA GLY A 445 -56.79 -7.68 -31.57
C GLY A 445 -58.04 -7.85 -32.42
N ASP A 446 -59.24 -7.89 -31.82
CA ASP A 446 -60.48 -7.88 -32.60
C ASP A 446 -60.76 -6.48 -33.17
N GLU A 447 -61.25 -6.44 -34.41
CA GLU A 447 -61.78 -5.23 -35.04
C GLU A 447 -63.22 -4.97 -34.56
N VAL A 448 -63.49 -3.75 -34.13
CA VAL A 448 -64.78 -3.32 -33.61
C VAL A 448 -65.27 -2.09 -34.36
N LYS A 449 -66.59 -2.03 -34.56
CA LYS A 449 -67.25 -0.86 -35.13
C LYS A 449 -67.73 0.09 -34.03
N LYS A 450 -67.86 1.36 -34.35
CA LYS A 450 -68.51 2.36 -33.51
C LYS A 450 -69.91 1.87 -33.10
N ASP A 451 -70.23 2.08 -31.84
CA ASP A 451 -71.47 1.65 -31.19
C ASP A 451 -71.68 0.12 -31.06
N GLN A 452 -70.69 -0.70 -31.42
CA GLN A 452 -70.70 -2.14 -31.13
C GLN A 452 -70.51 -2.40 -29.64
N THR A 453 -71.32 -3.29 -29.07
CA THR A 453 -71.21 -3.70 -27.66
C THR A 453 -69.95 -4.52 -27.42
N LEU A 454 -69.15 -4.13 -26.43
CA LEU A 454 -67.85 -4.73 -26.10
C LEU A 454 -67.90 -5.55 -24.82
N VAL A 455 -68.59 -5.03 -23.80
CA VAL A 455 -68.70 -5.67 -22.49
C VAL A 455 -70.06 -5.37 -21.89
N SER A 456 -70.61 -6.39 -21.23
CA SER A 456 -71.85 -6.29 -20.46
C SER A 456 -71.53 -6.39 -18.98
N LEU A 457 -72.04 -5.41 -18.21
CA LEU A 457 -71.93 -5.36 -16.76
C LEU A 457 -73.25 -5.82 -16.13
N LYS A 458 -73.15 -6.44 -14.96
CA LYS A 458 -74.29 -6.79 -14.11
C LYS A 458 -74.16 -6.03 -12.79
N ASN A 459 -75.24 -5.37 -12.39
CA ASN A 459 -75.34 -4.75 -11.07
C ASN A 459 -76.61 -5.28 -10.37
N ASN A 460 -76.41 -6.18 -9.40
CA ASN A 460 -77.52 -6.80 -8.66
C ASN A 460 -78.28 -5.77 -7.82
N GLU A 461 -77.58 -4.79 -7.24
CA GLU A 461 -78.19 -3.73 -6.44
C GLU A 461 -79.08 -2.83 -7.30
N LEU A 462 -78.62 -2.46 -8.51
CA LEU A 462 -79.42 -1.70 -9.46
C LEU A 462 -80.67 -2.47 -9.88
N ASN A 463 -80.55 -3.77 -10.15
CA ASN A 463 -81.70 -4.62 -10.48
C ASN A 463 -82.69 -4.70 -9.30
N GLN A 464 -82.20 -4.83 -8.06
CA GLN A 464 -83.05 -4.83 -6.87
C GLN A 464 -83.75 -3.47 -6.67
N GLN A 465 -83.04 -2.35 -6.91
CA GLN A 465 -83.60 -1.00 -6.85
C GLN A 465 -84.70 -0.81 -7.91
N ILE A 466 -84.47 -1.28 -9.15
CA ILE A 466 -85.47 -1.25 -10.23
C ILE A 466 -86.71 -2.03 -9.81
N GLN A 467 -86.56 -3.28 -9.36
CA GLN A 467 -87.70 -4.12 -8.94
C GLN A 467 -88.47 -3.51 -7.77
N THR A 468 -87.77 -2.97 -6.77
CA THR A 468 -88.37 -2.32 -5.61
C THR A 468 -89.15 -1.07 -6.01
N THR A 469 -88.55 -0.19 -6.82
CA THR A 469 -89.16 1.05 -7.29
C THR A 469 -90.33 0.76 -8.23
N GLN A 470 -90.22 -0.27 -9.07
CA GLN A 470 -91.31 -0.72 -9.93
C GLN A 470 -92.49 -1.25 -9.12
N GLY A 471 -92.25 -2.03 -8.06
CA GLY A 471 -93.29 -2.45 -7.11
C GLY A 471 -93.97 -1.27 -6.42
N GLN A 472 -93.19 -0.29 -5.96
CA GLN A 472 -93.69 0.94 -5.35
C GLN A 472 -94.49 1.79 -6.34
N PHE A 473 -94.06 1.89 -7.59
CA PHE A 473 -94.81 2.55 -8.67
C PHE A 473 -96.15 1.85 -8.93
N TYR A 474 -96.18 0.51 -8.98
CA TYR A 474 -97.44 -0.21 -9.13
C TYR A 474 -98.36 0.02 -7.94
N GLN A 475 -97.84 0.01 -6.71
CA GLN A 475 -98.63 0.27 -5.50
C GLN A 475 -99.21 1.69 -5.50
N SER A 476 -98.40 2.72 -5.76
CA SER A 476 -98.87 4.11 -5.78
C SER A 476 -99.83 4.38 -6.95
N SER A 477 -99.59 3.75 -8.10
CA SER A 477 -100.51 3.81 -9.25
C SER A 477 -101.86 3.15 -8.95
N GLN A 478 -101.87 1.99 -8.26
CA GLN A 478 -103.11 1.35 -7.80
C GLN A 478 -103.83 2.20 -6.74
N GLN A 479 -103.11 2.80 -5.79
CA GLN A 479 -103.72 3.72 -4.81
C GLN A 479 -104.34 4.94 -5.49
N ALA A 480 -103.65 5.55 -6.45
CA ALA A 480 -104.21 6.63 -7.25
C ALA A 480 -105.46 6.19 -8.01
N TYR A 481 -105.45 4.99 -8.59
CA TYR A 481 -106.59 4.40 -9.30
C TYR A 481 -107.78 4.10 -8.37
N GLU A 482 -107.55 3.56 -7.18
CA GLU A 482 -108.57 3.30 -6.17
C GLU A 482 -109.18 4.60 -5.66
N LYS A 483 -108.36 5.62 -5.37
CA LYS A 483 -108.81 6.95 -4.96
C LYS A 483 -109.62 7.63 -6.08
N GLU A 484 -109.23 7.45 -7.33
CA GLU A 484 -109.98 7.92 -8.50
C GLU A 484 -111.34 7.22 -8.63
N ARG A 485 -111.38 5.90 -8.43
CA ARG A 485 -112.63 5.13 -8.39
C ARG A 485 -113.53 5.52 -7.22
N GLN A 486 -112.97 5.73 -6.03
CA GLN A 486 -113.72 6.21 -4.87
C GLN A 486 -114.36 7.57 -5.17
N LEU A 487 -113.57 8.51 -5.69
CA LEU A 487 -114.05 9.83 -6.11
C LEU A 487 -115.19 9.73 -7.14
N ASN A 488 -115.09 8.80 -8.10
CA ASN A 488 -116.11 8.61 -9.15
C ASN A 488 -117.38 7.89 -8.66
N ASN A 489 -117.28 7.03 -7.63
CA ASN A 489 -118.40 6.23 -7.11
C ASN A 489 -119.21 6.95 -6.00
N LEU A 490 -118.70 8.04 -5.41
CA LEU A 490 -119.35 8.76 -4.32
C LEU A 490 -120.44 9.72 -4.86
N THR A 491 -121.72 9.30 -4.80
CA THR A 491 -122.86 10.02 -5.41
C THR A 491 -123.54 11.05 -4.50
N SER A 492 -123.14 11.19 -3.22
CA SER A 492 -123.77 12.16 -2.29
C SER A 492 -122.85 12.64 -1.15
N LEU A 493 -121.88 13.51 -1.45
CA LEU A 493 -121.00 14.13 -0.45
C LEU A 493 -121.15 15.66 -0.38
N SER A 494 -120.75 16.24 0.76
CA SER A 494 -120.58 17.68 0.95
C SER A 494 -119.45 18.22 0.06
N GLU A 495 -119.51 19.49 -0.35
CA GLU A 495 -118.49 20.13 -1.21
C GLU A 495 -117.08 20.06 -0.59
N ALA A 496 -116.98 20.16 0.74
CA ALA A 496 -115.73 20.02 1.47
C ALA A 496 -115.09 18.63 1.35
N ASP A 497 -115.90 17.56 1.43
CA ASP A 497 -115.42 16.17 1.34
C ASP A 497 -114.90 15.84 -0.06
N ARG A 498 -115.52 16.43 -1.10
CA ARG A 498 -115.07 16.30 -2.49
C ARG A 498 -113.71 16.96 -2.72
N ILE A 499 -113.48 18.14 -2.13
CA ILE A 499 -112.19 18.84 -2.22
C ILE A 499 -111.08 18.03 -1.53
N HIS A 500 -111.35 17.49 -0.33
CA HIS A 500 -110.41 16.62 0.37
C HIS A 500 -110.09 15.35 -0.44
N ALA A 501 -111.10 14.66 -0.98
CA ALA A 501 -110.88 13.47 -1.81
C ALA A 501 -110.11 13.77 -3.11
N GLN A 502 -110.31 14.96 -3.71
CA GLN A 502 -109.54 15.41 -4.87
C GLN A 502 -108.08 15.73 -4.51
N GLN A 503 -107.84 16.32 -3.34
CA GLN A 503 -106.48 16.56 -2.84
C GLN A 503 -105.74 15.24 -2.60
N ASP A 504 -106.38 14.26 -1.95
CA ASP A 504 -105.85 12.91 -1.76
C ASP A 504 -105.49 12.26 -3.10
N LEU A 505 -106.38 12.37 -4.10
CA LEU A 505 -106.12 11.83 -5.44
C LEU A 505 -104.92 12.50 -6.11
N ASN A 506 -104.84 13.83 -6.04
CA ASN A 506 -103.73 14.56 -6.63
C ASN A 506 -102.40 14.21 -5.94
N GLN A 507 -102.40 14.04 -4.61
CA GLN A 507 -101.24 13.58 -3.87
C GLN A 507 -100.81 12.17 -4.32
N ALA A 508 -101.75 11.22 -4.39
CA ALA A 508 -101.47 9.86 -4.84
C ALA A 508 -100.97 9.82 -6.30
N LYS A 509 -101.55 10.63 -7.20
CA LYS A 509 -101.07 10.78 -8.59
C LYS A 509 -99.66 11.37 -8.64
N GLN A 510 -99.36 12.37 -7.83
CA GLN A 510 -98.04 12.99 -7.77
C GLN A 510 -96.99 11.99 -7.25
N GLU A 511 -97.34 11.19 -6.24
CA GLU A 511 -96.48 10.12 -5.74
C GLU A 511 -96.21 9.07 -6.82
N ALA A 512 -97.23 8.64 -7.58
CA ALA A 512 -97.06 7.73 -8.71
C ALA A 512 -96.15 8.31 -9.80
N LEU A 513 -96.31 9.59 -10.16
CA LEU A 513 -95.45 10.30 -11.09
C LEU A 513 -93.99 10.37 -10.61
N ASN A 514 -93.77 10.68 -9.33
CA ASN A 514 -92.42 10.72 -8.76
C ASN A 514 -91.74 9.35 -8.84
N ARG A 515 -92.46 8.26 -8.49
CA ARG A 515 -91.93 6.89 -8.62
C ARG A 515 -91.67 6.48 -10.06
N GLN A 516 -92.50 6.95 -10.99
CA GLN A 516 -92.28 6.70 -12.42
C GLN A 516 -91.00 7.37 -12.91
N ALA A 517 -90.76 8.63 -12.52
CA ALA A 517 -89.54 9.36 -12.88
C ALA A 517 -88.30 8.70 -12.26
N GLU A 518 -88.38 8.26 -11.00
CA GLU A 518 -87.31 7.52 -10.34
C GLU A 518 -87.00 6.19 -11.07
N LEU A 519 -88.04 5.43 -11.44
CA LEU A 519 -87.88 4.19 -12.22
C LEU A 519 -87.24 4.45 -13.58
N GLN A 520 -87.63 5.52 -14.28
CA GLN A 520 -87.03 5.91 -15.57
C GLN A 520 -85.54 6.19 -15.44
N LEU A 521 -85.11 6.90 -14.39
CA LEU A 521 -83.69 7.16 -14.13
C LEU A 521 -82.91 5.86 -13.86
N LEU A 522 -83.48 4.91 -13.12
CA LEU A 522 -82.85 3.62 -12.85
C LEU A 522 -82.74 2.76 -14.13
N VAL A 523 -83.78 2.77 -14.98
CA VAL A 523 -83.75 2.09 -16.29
C VAL A 523 -82.71 2.73 -17.22
N GLU A 524 -82.60 4.05 -17.24
CA GLU A 524 -81.54 4.73 -18.00
C GLU A 524 -80.15 4.32 -17.51
N ARG A 525 -79.93 4.25 -16.19
CA ARG A 525 -78.68 3.73 -15.62
C ARG A 525 -78.43 2.27 -16.02
N GLN A 526 -79.47 1.44 -16.12
CA GLN A 526 -79.35 0.05 -16.55
C GLN A 526 -78.81 -0.05 -17.98
N THR A 527 -79.25 0.82 -18.90
CA THR A 527 -78.71 0.85 -20.28
C THR A 527 -77.22 1.18 -20.35
N LYS A 528 -76.68 1.87 -19.32
CA LYS A 528 -75.25 2.23 -19.23
C LYS A 528 -74.36 1.06 -18.78
N LEU A 529 -74.95 -0.06 -18.35
CA LEU A 529 -74.24 -1.31 -18.03
C LEU A 529 -73.66 -1.99 -19.28
N GLU A 530 -74.24 -1.74 -20.46
CA GLU A 530 -73.64 -2.15 -21.73
C GLU A 530 -72.67 -1.07 -22.21
N ARG A 531 -71.39 -1.46 -22.40
CA ARG A 531 -70.38 -0.54 -22.91
C ARG A 531 -70.10 -0.81 -24.38
N LYS A 532 -70.22 0.26 -25.17
CA LYS A 532 -70.05 0.25 -26.62
C LYS A 532 -68.76 0.94 -27.04
N SER A 533 -68.29 0.63 -28.24
CA SER A 533 -67.11 1.27 -28.83
C SER A 533 -67.37 2.73 -29.23
N PRO A 534 -66.53 3.70 -28.84
CA PRO A 534 -66.64 5.10 -29.27
C PRO A 534 -66.19 5.36 -30.71
N ILE A 535 -65.33 4.48 -31.27
CA ILE A 535 -64.74 4.62 -32.61
C ILE A 535 -64.70 3.27 -33.33
N ASP A 536 -64.54 3.28 -34.65
CA ASP A 536 -64.11 2.08 -35.38
C ASP A 536 -62.62 1.84 -35.09
N GLY A 537 -62.20 0.62 -34.79
CA GLY A 537 -60.80 0.35 -34.49
C GLY A 537 -60.50 -1.06 -33.97
N LEU A 538 -59.30 -1.24 -33.46
CA LEU A 538 -58.76 -2.49 -32.92
C LEU A 538 -58.64 -2.39 -31.40
N VAL A 539 -58.98 -3.46 -30.69
CA VAL A 539 -58.79 -3.53 -29.23
C VAL A 539 -57.30 -3.71 -28.90
N THR A 540 -56.67 -2.70 -28.30
CA THR A 540 -55.22 -2.68 -28.02
C THR A 540 -54.86 -3.29 -26.67
N THR A 541 -55.76 -3.27 -25.70
CA THR A 541 -55.52 -3.84 -24.37
C THR A 541 -55.28 -5.35 -24.46
N TRP A 542 -54.18 -5.83 -23.87
CA TRP A 542 -53.81 -7.25 -23.90
C TRP A 542 -54.74 -8.08 -23.02
N ASP A 543 -55.21 -9.22 -23.54
CA ASP A 543 -55.99 -10.22 -22.79
C ASP A 543 -57.17 -9.64 -21.97
N VAL A 544 -57.96 -8.78 -22.62
CA VAL A 544 -59.11 -8.07 -22.00
C VAL A 544 -60.09 -9.03 -21.34
N GLU A 545 -60.35 -10.17 -21.97
CA GLU A 545 -61.23 -11.21 -21.45
C GLU A 545 -60.76 -11.65 -20.07
N LYS A 546 -59.48 -12.03 -19.91
CA LYS A 546 -58.95 -12.49 -18.63
C LYS A 546 -58.87 -11.39 -17.57
N ILE A 547 -58.56 -10.15 -17.97
CA ILE A 547 -58.41 -9.02 -17.04
C ILE A 547 -59.75 -8.58 -16.45
N LEU A 548 -60.82 -8.67 -17.25
CA LEU A 548 -62.13 -8.15 -16.89
C LEU A 548 -63.12 -9.24 -16.48
N ASN A 549 -62.94 -10.51 -16.85
CA ASN A 549 -63.92 -11.55 -16.53
C ASN A 549 -64.17 -11.67 -15.02
N ALA A 550 -65.45 -11.67 -14.62
CA ALA A 550 -65.92 -11.71 -13.23
C ALA A 550 -65.26 -10.66 -12.30
N ARG A 551 -64.84 -9.53 -12.86
CA ARG A 551 -64.19 -8.45 -12.09
C ARG A 551 -65.20 -7.36 -11.71
N PRO A 552 -65.22 -6.92 -10.44
CA PRO A 552 -65.95 -5.73 -10.05
C PRO A 552 -65.26 -4.47 -10.59
N VAL A 553 -66.03 -3.57 -11.18
CA VAL A 553 -65.57 -2.31 -11.75
C VAL A 553 -66.35 -1.13 -11.19
N VAL A 554 -65.67 0.00 -11.05
CA VAL A 554 -66.24 1.25 -10.54
C VAL A 554 -66.37 2.28 -11.65
N THR A 555 -67.27 3.23 -11.45
CA THR A 555 -67.49 4.37 -12.35
C THR A 555 -66.18 5.12 -12.60
N GLY A 556 -65.88 5.38 -13.87
CA GLY A 556 -64.65 6.03 -14.33
C GLY A 556 -63.47 5.08 -14.59
N GLN A 557 -63.55 3.81 -14.17
CA GLN A 557 -62.48 2.84 -14.42
C GLN A 557 -62.36 2.54 -15.92
N VAL A 558 -61.13 2.60 -16.44
CA VAL A 558 -60.81 2.18 -17.81
C VAL A 558 -60.92 0.66 -17.91
N LEU A 559 -61.77 0.19 -18.82
CA LEU A 559 -61.99 -1.23 -19.09
C LEU A 559 -61.04 -1.74 -20.16
N MET A 560 -60.97 -1.01 -21.28
CA MET A 560 -60.15 -1.36 -22.43
C MET A 560 -59.90 -0.12 -23.28
N THR A 561 -58.96 -0.25 -24.22
CA THR A 561 -58.61 0.81 -25.14
C THR A 561 -58.73 0.34 -26.59
N ILE A 562 -59.22 1.24 -27.43
CA ILE A 562 -59.48 1.00 -28.85
C ILE A 562 -58.69 2.02 -29.64
N ALA A 563 -57.93 1.55 -30.62
CA ALA A 563 -57.15 2.42 -31.48
C ALA A 563 -57.52 2.23 -32.94
N ASP A 564 -57.42 3.30 -33.72
CA ASP A 564 -57.60 3.24 -35.17
C ASP A 564 -56.28 2.82 -35.84
N PRO A 565 -56.16 1.59 -36.39
CA PRO A 565 -54.93 1.14 -37.03
C PRO A 565 -54.67 1.79 -38.41
N ASN A 566 -55.69 2.41 -39.01
CA ASN A 566 -55.59 3.07 -40.32
C ASN A 566 -55.35 4.59 -40.21
N GLY A 567 -55.41 5.13 -38.98
CA GLY A 567 -55.09 6.52 -38.70
C GLY A 567 -53.59 6.82 -38.78
N PRO A 568 -53.19 8.09 -38.52
CA PRO A 568 -51.78 8.43 -38.41
C PRO A 568 -51.13 7.71 -37.22
N TRP A 569 -49.86 7.36 -37.40
CA TRP A 569 -49.04 6.69 -36.40
C TRP A 569 -47.93 7.63 -35.94
N GLU A 570 -47.52 7.48 -34.68
CA GLU A 570 -46.36 8.14 -34.12
C GLU A 570 -45.46 7.13 -33.41
N VAL A 571 -44.16 7.42 -33.35
CA VAL A 571 -43.21 6.71 -32.53
C VAL A 571 -43.00 7.51 -31.26
N GLU A 572 -43.44 6.95 -30.14
CA GLU A 572 -43.14 7.49 -28.81
C GLU A 572 -41.75 7.01 -28.40
N VAL A 573 -40.78 7.92 -28.35
CA VAL A 573 -39.38 7.64 -27.96
C VAL A 573 -39.16 8.11 -26.53
N LEU A 574 -38.60 7.24 -25.70
CA LEU A 574 -38.11 7.54 -24.36
C LEU A 574 -36.63 7.94 -24.48
N MET A 575 -36.36 9.23 -24.29
CA MET A 575 -35.00 9.76 -24.36
C MET A 575 -34.47 10.05 -22.95
N PRO A 576 -33.33 9.49 -22.52
CA PRO A 576 -32.75 9.79 -21.22
C PRO A 576 -32.54 11.30 -21.01
N GLU A 577 -32.93 11.82 -19.85
CA GLU A 577 -32.89 13.26 -19.55
C GLU A 577 -31.47 13.83 -19.70
N LYS A 578 -30.45 13.07 -19.29
CA LYS A 578 -29.03 13.44 -19.44
C LYS A 578 -28.61 13.78 -20.89
N ARG A 579 -29.33 13.30 -21.89
CA ARG A 579 -29.07 13.55 -23.32
C ARG A 579 -29.76 14.82 -23.85
N MET A 580 -30.70 15.40 -23.10
CA MET A 580 -31.52 16.55 -23.55
C MET A 580 -30.73 17.77 -23.94
N ARG A 581 -29.64 18.06 -23.23
CA ARG A 581 -28.73 19.17 -23.56
C ARG A 581 -28.23 19.10 -25.02
N TYR A 582 -28.00 17.89 -25.54
CA TYR A 582 -27.54 17.71 -26.91
C TYR A 582 -28.66 17.85 -27.94
N LEU A 583 -29.86 17.36 -27.60
CA LEU A 583 -31.04 17.52 -28.43
C LEU A 583 -31.42 19.01 -28.58
N ASP A 584 -31.42 19.75 -27.48
CA ASP A 584 -31.65 21.20 -27.49
C ASP A 584 -30.59 21.94 -28.32
N GLY A 585 -29.33 21.51 -28.19
CA GLY A 585 -28.22 22.00 -29.01
C GLY A 585 -28.44 21.74 -30.51
N ALA A 586 -29.00 20.59 -30.87
CA ALA A 586 -29.32 20.23 -32.25
C ALA A 586 -30.45 21.12 -32.82
N PHE A 587 -31.52 21.37 -32.06
CA PHE A 587 -32.61 22.27 -32.48
C PHE A 587 -32.19 23.75 -32.63
N LYS A 588 -31.17 24.18 -31.87
CA LYS A 588 -30.59 25.53 -32.00
C LYS A 588 -29.64 25.65 -33.19
N ASN A 589 -29.07 24.55 -33.67
CA ASN A 589 -28.10 24.56 -34.75
C ASN A 589 -28.80 24.55 -36.12
N GLU A 590 -28.78 25.69 -36.81
CA GLU A 590 -29.43 25.87 -38.12
C GLU A 590 -28.89 24.94 -39.22
N LYS A 591 -27.68 24.38 -39.06
CA LYS A 591 -27.13 23.39 -40.00
C LYS A 591 -27.71 21.99 -39.82
N VAL A 592 -28.35 21.72 -38.70
CA VAL A 592 -28.87 20.39 -38.31
C VAL A 592 -30.39 20.41 -38.29
N SER A 593 -31.00 21.40 -37.64
CA SER A 593 -32.45 21.56 -37.64
C SER A 593 -32.96 22.02 -38.99
N LYS A 594 -33.95 21.31 -39.54
CA LYS A 594 -34.66 21.71 -40.76
C LYS A 594 -35.96 22.41 -40.39
N THR A 595 -36.48 23.23 -41.29
CA THR A 595 -37.77 23.92 -41.10
C THR A 595 -38.75 23.42 -42.16
N ASP A 596 -39.95 23.03 -41.72
CA ASP A 596 -41.00 22.57 -42.63
C ASP A 596 -41.80 23.75 -43.22
N ALA A 597 -42.69 23.48 -44.18
CA ALA A 597 -43.52 24.49 -44.86
C ALA A 597 -44.36 25.37 -43.89
N ASN A 598 -44.67 24.86 -42.70
CA ASN A 598 -45.39 25.56 -41.63
C ASN A 598 -44.47 26.33 -40.66
N SER A 599 -43.22 26.60 -41.05
CA SER A 599 -42.22 27.28 -40.20
C SER A 599 -41.88 26.56 -38.88
N GLN A 600 -42.12 25.25 -38.81
CA GLN A 600 -41.79 24.43 -37.64
C GLN A 600 -40.45 23.73 -37.80
N ARG A 601 -39.59 23.82 -36.77
CA ARG A 601 -38.28 23.16 -36.76
C ARG A 601 -38.44 21.67 -36.43
N TYR A 602 -37.73 20.84 -37.19
CA TYR A 602 -37.66 19.40 -36.99
C TYR A 602 -36.23 18.86 -37.14
N LEU A 603 -35.99 17.70 -36.52
CA LEU A 603 -34.81 16.87 -36.69
C LEU A 603 -35.19 15.58 -37.40
N ASP A 604 -34.31 15.08 -38.25
CA ASP A 604 -34.50 13.76 -38.85
C ASP A 604 -34.26 12.67 -37.80
N VAL A 605 -35.10 11.64 -37.83
CA VAL A 605 -35.00 10.48 -36.95
C VAL A 605 -34.91 9.24 -37.80
N GLU A 606 -33.93 8.41 -37.51
CA GLU A 606 -33.82 7.07 -38.08
C GLU A 606 -34.50 6.08 -37.13
N ILE A 607 -35.44 5.30 -37.66
CA ILE A 607 -36.27 4.37 -36.89
C ILE A 607 -35.89 2.94 -37.32
N ILE A 608 -35.50 2.13 -36.36
CA ILE A 608 -35.09 0.74 -36.57
C ILE A 608 -36.06 -0.17 -35.80
N LEU A 609 -36.73 -1.07 -36.50
CA LEU A 609 -37.62 -2.05 -35.87
C LEU A 609 -36.78 -3.13 -35.20
N MET A 610 -37.08 -3.46 -33.93
CA MET A 610 -36.36 -4.53 -33.22
C MET A 610 -36.62 -5.92 -33.82
N THR A 611 -37.73 -6.08 -34.52
CA THR A 611 -38.09 -7.31 -35.26
C THR A 611 -37.38 -7.43 -36.60
N LYS A 612 -36.86 -6.32 -37.16
CA LYS A 612 -36.17 -6.28 -38.44
C LYS A 612 -35.13 -5.15 -38.46
N SER A 613 -33.94 -5.47 -37.96
CA SER A 613 -32.82 -4.53 -37.85
C SER A 613 -32.15 -4.17 -39.18
N ASP A 614 -32.36 -4.96 -40.23
CA ASP A 614 -31.65 -4.81 -41.51
C ASP A 614 -32.18 -3.64 -42.36
N THR A 615 -33.35 -3.12 -42.02
CA THR A 615 -34.01 -2.02 -42.75
C THR A 615 -34.17 -0.81 -41.85
N LYS A 616 -33.66 0.32 -42.32
CA LYS A 616 -33.71 1.62 -41.65
C LYS A 616 -34.87 2.44 -42.22
N TYR A 617 -35.74 2.93 -41.36
CA TYR A 617 -36.85 3.80 -41.71
C TYR A 617 -36.58 5.22 -41.24
N TYR A 618 -37.33 6.20 -41.75
CA TYR A 618 -37.11 7.60 -41.43
C TYR A 618 -38.38 8.28 -40.93
N GLY A 619 -38.20 9.23 -40.01
CA GLY A 619 -39.26 10.06 -39.45
C GLY A 619 -38.75 11.46 -39.12
N LYS A 620 -39.66 12.31 -38.66
CA LYS A 620 -39.40 13.68 -38.24
C LYS A 620 -39.76 13.87 -36.78
N LEU A 621 -38.85 14.46 -36.01
CA LEU A 621 -39.11 14.93 -34.65
C LEU A 621 -39.25 16.45 -34.67
N TYR A 622 -40.46 16.95 -34.45
CA TYR A 622 -40.73 18.38 -34.37
C TYR A 622 -40.41 18.92 -32.98
N GLN A 623 -39.93 20.16 -32.87
CA GLN A 623 -39.59 20.77 -31.59
C GLN A 623 -40.75 20.79 -30.57
N PRO A 624 -42.02 21.10 -30.94
CA PRO A 624 -43.15 21.04 -30.01
C PRO A 624 -43.55 19.62 -29.59
N ALA A 625 -43.00 18.60 -30.24
CA ALA A 625 -43.27 17.20 -29.94
C ALA A 625 -42.31 16.61 -28.89
N VAL A 626 -41.36 17.43 -28.40
CA VAL A 626 -40.49 17.12 -27.26
C VAL A 626 -41.23 17.45 -25.97
N GLY A 627 -41.33 16.49 -25.04
CA GLY A 627 -41.93 16.73 -23.73
C GLY A 627 -41.16 17.78 -22.92
N GLU A 628 -41.88 18.66 -22.22
CA GLU A 628 -41.26 19.72 -21.38
C GLU A 628 -40.83 19.21 -20.00
N ARG A 629 -41.27 18.01 -19.60
CA ARG A 629 -41.01 17.43 -18.28
C ARG A 629 -40.45 16.03 -18.42
N ALA A 630 -39.46 15.74 -17.58
CA ALA A 630 -38.98 14.38 -17.40
C ALA A 630 -40.01 13.58 -16.58
N GLU A 631 -40.19 12.32 -16.97
CA GLU A 631 -40.96 11.31 -16.26
C GLU A 631 -40.04 10.18 -15.83
N LEU A 632 -40.44 9.45 -14.79
CA LEU A 632 -39.66 8.35 -14.25
C LEU A 632 -40.11 7.05 -14.92
N ASP A 633 -39.23 6.46 -15.73
CA ASP A 633 -39.42 5.15 -16.35
C ASP A 633 -38.72 4.05 -15.53
N PRO A 634 -39.35 2.88 -15.33
CA PRO A 634 -38.76 1.79 -14.55
C PRO A 634 -37.49 1.18 -15.15
N GLU A 635 -37.34 1.19 -16.48
CA GLU A 635 -36.18 0.62 -17.18
C GLU A 635 -35.08 1.67 -17.41
N ASP A 636 -35.45 2.84 -17.92
CA ASP A 636 -34.49 3.85 -18.41
C ASP A 636 -34.27 5.04 -17.43
N GLY A 637 -34.94 5.05 -16.27
CA GLY A 637 -34.79 6.10 -15.25
C GLY A 637 -35.51 7.39 -15.64
N ALA A 638 -34.90 8.55 -15.40
CA ALA A 638 -35.49 9.84 -15.80
C ALA A 638 -35.41 10.02 -17.32
N VAL A 639 -36.56 10.05 -17.98
CA VAL A 639 -36.69 10.13 -19.44
C VAL A 639 -37.66 11.24 -19.86
N VAL A 640 -37.42 11.79 -21.04
CA VAL A 640 -38.32 12.73 -21.72
C VAL A 640 -38.96 12.01 -22.91
N ARG A 641 -40.30 12.10 -23.00
CA ARG A 641 -41.05 11.54 -24.14
C ARG A 641 -40.92 12.43 -25.36
N LEU A 642 -40.52 11.85 -26.48
CA LEU A 642 -40.47 12.48 -27.79
C LEU A 642 -41.49 11.83 -28.69
N ARG A 643 -42.28 12.62 -29.43
CA ARG A 643 -43.22 12.09 -30.44
C ARG A 643 -42.65 12.31 -31.84
N CYS A 644 -42.24 11.22 -32.48
CA CYS A 644 -41.68 11.24 -33.82
C CYS A 644 -42.75 10.80 -34.83
N ILE A 645 -42.90 11.54 -35.93
CA ILE A 645 -43.83 11.20 -37.01
C ILE A 645 -43.05 10.40 -38.07
N PRO A 646 -43.35 9.12 -38.31
CA PRO A 646 -42.72 8.34 -39.37
C PRO A 646 -43.14 8.90 -40.74
N ASN A 647 -42.19 9.02 -41.67
CA ASN A 647 -42.46 9.45 -43.05
C ASN A 647 -42.74 8.27 -43.98
N ASP A 648 -42.34 7.06 -43.58
CA ASP A 648 -42.28 5.91 -44.47
C ASP A 648 -43.55 5.05 -44.36
N GLU A 649 -44.38 5.05 -45.41
CA GLU A 649 -45.57 4.18 -45.52
C GLU A 649 -45.18 2.70 -45.40
N ALA A 650 -43.97 2.31 -45.81
CA ALA A 650 -43.49 0.94 -45.70
C ALA A 650 -43.31 0.48 -44.24
N LEU A 651 -42.99 1.38 -43.30
CA LEU A 651 -42.99 1.06 -41.86
C LEU A 651 -44.39 0.64 -41.39
N LEU A 652 -45.41 1.33 -41.89
CA LEU A 652 -46.81 1.14 -41.54
C LEU A 652 -47.42 -0.11 -42.21
N GLU A 653 -46.91 -0.51 -43.37
CA GLU A 653 -47.31 -1.78 -44.02
C GLU A 653 -46.80 -3.01 -43.27
N ILE A 654 -45.59 -2.93 -42.68
CA ILE A 654 -44.92 -4.10 -42.08
C ILE A 654 -45.45 -4.43 -40.68
N THR A 655 -45.78 -3.42 -39.86
CA THR A 655 -46.25 -3.66 -38.50
C THR A 655 -47.33 -2.66 -38.09
N ARG A 656 -48.61 -2.97 -38.39
CA ARG A 656 -49.78 -2.27 -37.81
C ARG A 656 -50.10 -2.73 -36.38
N ARG A 657 -49.12 -3.28 -35.66
CA ARG A 657 -49.31 -3.77 -34.29
C ARG A 657 -48.93 -2.67 -33.29
N PRO A 658 -49.89 -2.09 -32.55
CA PRO A 658 -49.59 -1.11 -31.52
C PRO A 658 -48.63 -1.68 -30.46
N GLY A 659 -47.68 -0.86 -30.02
CA GLY A 659 -46.70 -1.25 -28.99
C GLY A 659 -45.46 -1.97 -29.51
N ALA A 660 -45.29 -2.12 -30.83
CA ALA A 660 -44.06 -2.66 -31.40
C ALA A 660 -42.83 -1.85 -30.95
N ARG A 661 -41.81 -2.53 -30.42
CA ARG A 661 -40.57 -1.89 -29.96
C ARG A 661 -39.72 -1.45 -31.14
N VAL A 662 -39.30 -0.20 -31.09
CA VAL A 662 -38.40 0.41 -32.07
C VAL A 662 -37.24 1.09 -31.35
N MET A 663 -36.17 1.29 -32.08
CA MET A 663 -35.04 2.10 -31.68
C MET A 663 -35.01 3.33 -32.56
N ALA A 664 -34.91 4.51 -31.95
CA ALA A 664 -34.94 5.77 -32.67
C ALA A 664 -33.63 6.52 -32.47
N ASP A 665 -32.94 6.79 -33.56
CA ASP A 665 -31.69 7.55 -33.61
C ASP A 665 -31.98 8.95 -34.14
N VAL A 666 -32.01 9.93 -33.22
CA VAL A 666 -32.26 11.33 -33.57
C VAL A 666 -30.96 11.97 -34.07
N LYS A 667 -30.96 12.43 -35.33
CA LYS A 667 -29.76 13.00 -35.97
C LYS A 667 -29.44 14.38 -35.39
N CYS A 668 -28.36 14.47 -34.60
CA CYS A 668 -27.95 15.69 -33.90
C CYS A 668 -26.76 16.41 -34.56
N GLY A 669 -26.41 16.01 -35.79
CA GLY A 669 -25.36 16.63 -36.60
C GLY A 669 -24.04 15.87 -36.53
N LYS A 670 -22.92 16.57 -36.77
CA LYS A 670 -21.58 15.97 -36.77
C LYS A 670 -20.73 16.45 -35.60
N ARG A 671 -19.99 15.54 -34.97
CA ARG A 671 -19.02 15.81 -33.89
C ARG A 671 -17.73 15.04 -34.15
N SER A 672 -16.63 15.37 -33.47
CA SER A 672 -15.40 14.59 -33.60
C SER A 672 -15.62 13.15 -33.14
N VAL A 673 -14.94 12.18 -33.77
CA VAL A 673 -15.03 10.76 -33.37
C VAL A 673 -14.75 10.59 -31.86
N ALA A 674 -13.77 11.34 -31.34
CA ALA A 674 -13.40 11.32 -29.93
C ALA A 674 -14.59 11.71 -29.03
N PHE A 675 -15.36 12.71 -29.46
CA PHE A 675 -16.56 13.10 -28.74
C PHE A 675 -17.65 12.03 -28.85
N VAL A 676 -17.95 11.53 -30.06
CA VAL A 676 -19.01 10.52 -30.26
C VAL A 676 -18.75 9.24 -29.47
N CYS A 677 -17.50 8.78 -29.39
CA CYS A 677 -17.16 7.56 -28.65
C CYS A 677 -17.10 7.75 -27.12
N PHE A 678 -16.76 8.95 -26.63
CA PHE A 678 -16.47 9.15 -25.20
C PHE A 678 -17.40 10.16 -24.48
N TYR A 679 -18.43 10.71 -25.14
CA TYR A 679 -19.27 11.74 -24.51
C TYR A 679 -19.95 11.26 -23.21
N GLU A 680 -20.36 9.99 -23.11
CA GLU A 680 -20.97 9.46 -21.89
C GLU A 680 -20.00 9.40 -20.71
N VAL A 681 -18.74 9.03 -20.97
CA VAL A 681 -17.66 9.02 -19.97
C VAL A 681 -17.33 10.44 -19.53
N ILE A 682 -17.25 11.37 -20.48
CA ILE A 682 -16.99 12.79 -20.20
C ILE A 682 -18.10 13.38 -19.31
N GLU A 683 -19.36 13.05 -19.56
CA GLU A 683 -20.47 13.49 -18.72
C GLU A 683 -20.45 12.88 -17.32
N TRP A 684 -20.14 11.58 -17.21
CA TRP A 684 -19.99 10.94 -15.90
C TRP A 684 -18.88 11.60 -15.06
N ILE A 685 -17.72 11.89 -15.66
CA ILE A 685 -16.63 12.59 -14.97
C ILE A 685 -17.07 14.00 -14.55
N ARG A 686 -17.76 14.73 -15.44
CA ARG A 686 -18.28 16.07 -15.10
C ARG A 686 -19.27 16.03 -13.95
N ALA A 687 -20.17 15.06 -13.92
CA ALA A 687 -21.19 14.95 -12.89
C ALA A 687 -20.66 14.51 -11.52
N ASN A 688 -19.59 13.69 -11.48
CA ASN A 688 -19.12 13.04 -10.24
C ASN A 688 -17.77 13.54 -9.69
N VAL A 689 -16.96 14.21 -10.51
CA VAL A 689 -15.59 14.62 -10.13
C VAL A 689 -15.46 16.14 -10.02
N PHE A 690 -16.11 16.88 -10.91
CA PHE A 690 -16.05 18.36 -10.91
C PHE A 690 -17.17 19.01 -10.07
N PHE A 691 -18.21 18.24 -9.76
CA PHE A 691 -19.26 18.56 -8.80
C PHE A 691 -19.28 17.45 -7.75
#